data_AF-Q6US92-F1
#
_entry.id   AF-Q6US92-F1
#
_cell.length_a   1.000
_cell.length_b   1.000
_cell.length_c   1.000
_cell.angle_alpha   90.00
_cell.angle_beta   90.00
_cell.angle_gamma   90.00
#
_symmetry.space_group_name_H-M   'P 1'
#
loop_
_entity.id
_entity.type
_entity.pdbx_description
1 polymer ?
#
loop_
_entity_poly.entity_id
_entity_poly.type
_entity_poly.pdbx_seq_one_letter_code
_entity_poly.pdbx_strand_id
1 'polypeptide(L)'
;MRLLVAALLLSWVAGTTAAAPVVPWRVPCPPQCACQIRPWYTPRSSYREATTVDCNDLFLTAVPPRLPAGTQTLLLQSNSISRIDQTELAYLANLTELDLSQNSFSDARDCDFQALPQLLSLHLEENRLNRLEDHSFAGLTSLQELYLNHNQLCRISPRAFAGLGNLLRLHLNSNLLRTIDSRWFEMLPNLEILMIGGNKVDAILDMNFRPLANLRSLVLAGMSLREISDYALEGLQSLESLPFYDNQLAQVPKRALEQVPGLKFLDLNKNPLQRVGPGDFANMLHLKELGLNNMEELVSIDKFALVNLPELTKLDITNNPRLSFIHPRAFHHLPQMETLMLNNNALSALHQQTVESLPNLQEVGLHGNPIRCDCVIRWANATGTHVRFIEPQSTLCAEPPDLQRRPVREVPFREMTDHCLPLISPRSFPSSLQIASGESTVLHCRALAEPEPEIYWVTPAGVRLTPARSGRRYRVFPEGTLELRRVTAEEAGLYTCVAQNLVGADTKTVSVVVGHAPFQPGRDKGPGLKLHVQETHPYHILLFWAPPPNIVSTNLTWSSASSLRDHEAPALARLPRGTHRYNITRLLPATEYWACLQVAFADAHTQLACVWARTKEASPCHRALGDRPGLIAILALAVLLLAAGLAAHLGRGQSKQGVVGEKPLLPVWAFWGWSAPSVRVVSAPLVLPWNPGRKQPRCQMGRGCHHHCLNIAEVPPGLSSREITRTTLH
;
A
#
# COMPACT_ATOMS: atom_id res chain seq x y z
N MET A 1 36.21 -11.88 48.65
CA MET A 1 35.40 -11.34 49.77
C MET A 1 34.94 -9.96 49.36
N ARG A 2 33.72 -9.83 48.85
CA ARG A 2 32.49 -9.61 49.65
C ARG A 2 32.43 -8.14 50.09
N LEU A 3 31.60 -7.36 49.40
CA LEU A 3 30.33 -6.86 49.96
C LEU A 3 30.58 -5.93 51.15
N LEU A 4 30.66 -4.60 50.92
CA LEU A 4 30.26 -3.52 51.84
C LEU A 4 30.85 -2.13 51.47
N VAL A 5 30.67 -1.60 50.25
CA VAL A 5 30.71 -0.12 50.05
C VAL A 5 29.82 0.37 48.90
N ALA A 6 28.81 -0.41 48.49
CA ALA A 6 27.93 -0.08 47.35
C ALA A 6 26.58 0.55 47.78
N ALA A 7 26.55 1.33 48.88
CA ALA A 7 25.30 1.90 49.40
C ALA A 7 25.34 3.38 49.79
N LEU A 8 26.39 4.15 49.43
CA LEU A 8 26.52 5.55 49.84
C LEU A 8 26.87 6.56 48.73
N LEU A 9 26.75 6.18 47.45
CA LEU A 9 26.99 7.08 46.31
C LEU A 9 25.89 6.97 45.24
N LEU A 10 24.62 6.94 45.68
CA LEU A 10 23.43 7.04 44.83
C LEU A 10 22.41 7.98 45.47
N SER A 11 22.76 9.25 45.52
CA SER A 11 21.85 10.41 45.59
C SER A 11 22.73 11.60 45.21
N TRP A 12 22.20 12.62 44.53
CA TRP A 12 22.93 13.72 43.86
C TRP A 12 23.09 13.55 42.34
N VAL A 13 22.02 13.15 41.65
CA VAL A 13 21.52 13.89 40.48
C VAL A 13 20.00 13.67 40.44
N ALA A 14 19.27 14.38 41.29
CA ALA A 14 17.84 14.62 41.10
C ALA A 14 17.69 16.13 40.97
N GLY A 15 17.28 16.57 39.79
CA GLY A 15 17.19 17.97 39.42
C GLY A 15 16.31 18.75 40.39
N THR A 16 16.90 19.75 41.01
CA THR A 16 16.13 20.91 41.45
C THR A 16 15.73 21.67 40.19
N THR A 17 14.54 21.41 39.68
CA THR A 17 13.81 22.48 39.01
C THR A 17 13.72 23.60 40.04
N ALA A 18 14.47 24.66 39.84
CA ALA A 18 14.35 25.86 40.66
C ALA A 18 12.94 26.39 40.44
N ALA A 19 12.00 26.00 41.31
CA ALA A 19 10.70 26.63 41.39
C ALA A 19 10.95 28.12 41.60
N ALA A 20 10.44 28.95 40.70
CA ALA A 20 10.52 30.40 40.82
C ALA A 20 10.06 30.81 42.22
N PRO A 21 10.70 31.81 42.86
CA PRO A 21 10.36 32.21 44.22
C PRO A 21 8.89 32.62 44.28
N VAL A 22 8.07 31.83 44.96
CA VAL A 22 6.65 32.09 45.15
C VAL A 22 6.52 33.25 46.15
N VAL A 23 6.09 34.41 45.68
CA VAL A 23 5.88 35.58 46.54
C VAL A 23 4.46 35.52 47.10
N PRO A 24 4.27 35.37 48.44
CA PRO A 24 2.95 35.29 49.03
C PRO A 24 2.22 36.63 48.92
N TRP A 25 0.99 36.61 48.40
CA TRP A 25 0.15 37.80 48.28
C TRP A 25 -0.68 37.97 49.55
N ARG A 26 -0.33 38.97 50.38
CA ARG A 26 -0.94 39.19 51.70
C ARG A 26 -2.33 39.86 51.59
N VAL A 27 -3.35 39.08 51.23
CA VAL A 27 -4.75 39.50 51.14
C VAL A 27 -5.68 38.45 51.77
N PRO A 28 -6.93 38.80 52.15
CA PRO A 28 -7.91 37.83 52.60
C PRO A 28 -8.20 36.80 51.48
N CYS A 29 -7.67 35.59 51.63
CA CYS A 29 -7.81 34.51 50.65
C CYS A 29 -8.86 33.50 51.14
N PRO A 30 -9.66 32.88 50.25
CA PRO A 30 -10.50 31.74 50.63
C PRO A 30 -9.64 30.63 51.26
N PRO A 31 -10.11 29.98 52.34
CA PRO A 31 -9.26 29.09 53.15
C PRO A 31 -8.79 27.83 52.42
N GLN A 32 -9.50 27.44 51.35
CA GLN A 32 -9.15 26.27 50.54
C GLN A 32 -8.22 26.64 49.37
N CYS A 33 -8.07 27.93 49.05
CA CYS A 33 -7.30 28.41 47.90
C CYS A 33 -5.96 29.01 48.32
N ALA A 34 -5.03 29.11 47.37
CA ALA A 34 -3.73 29.75 47.54
C ALA A 34 -3.68 31.08 46.77
N CYS A 35 -3.44 32.18 47.49
CA CYS A 35 -3.28 33.51 46.90
C CYS A 35 -1.81 33.91 46.86
N GLN A 36 -1.26 34.11 45.67
CA GLN A 36 0.17 34.36 45.46
C GLN A 36 0.44 35.16 44.19
N ILE A 37 1.63 35.74 44.09
CA ILE A 37 2.09 36.37 42.85
C ILE A 37 2.83 35.29 42.04
N ARG A 38 2.41 35.05 40.79
CA ARG A 38 3.03 34.08 39.88
C ARG A 38 3.57 34.77 38.63
N PRO A 39 4.62 34.21 38.00
CA PRO A 39 4.95 34.49 36.61
C PRO A 39 3.72 34.31 35.72
N TRP A 40 3.45 35.30 34.88
CA TRP A 40 2.36 35.31 33.92
C TRP A 40 2.88 35.82 32.58
N TYR A 41 2.49 35.17 31.49
CA TYR A 41 2.84 35.62 30.15
C TYR A 41 1.60 36.17 29.48
N THR A 42 1.71 37.37 28.91
CA THR A 42 0.62 37.87 28.07
C THR A 42 0.44 36.96 26.86
N PRO A 43 -0.72 36.99 26.18
CA PRO A 43 -0.92 36.30 24.89
C PRO A 43 0.13 36.67 23.82
N ARG A 44 0.87 37.77 23.99
CA ARG A 44 2.00 38.15 23.11
C ARG A 44 3.35 37.67 23.64
N SER A 45 3.36 36.66 24.51
CA SER A 45 4.55 36.05 25.13
C SER A 45 5.43 37.04 25.92
N SER A 46 4.84 38.12 26.46
CA SER A 46 5.57 39.08 27.32
C SER A 46 5.48 38.65 28.77
N TYR A 47 6.63 38.46 29.40
CA TYR A 47 6.74 38.15 30.82
C TYR A 47 6.21 39.29 31.70
N ARG A 48 5.37 38.94 32.69
CA ARG A 48 4.83 39.79 33.74
C ARG A 48 4.68 38.98 35.02
N GLU A 49 4.37 39.66 36.12
CA GLU A 49 3.92 39.03 37.36
C GLU A 49 2.43 39.34 37.53
N ALA A 50 1.65 38.34 37.95
CA ALA A 50 0.22 38.48 38.15
C ALA A 50 -0.21 38.04 39.56
N THR A 51 -1.21 38.73 40.13
CA THR A 51 -1.89 38.31 41.36
C THR A 51 -2.82 37.14 41.07
N THR A 52 -2.41 35.95 41.48
CA THR A 52 -3.09 34.69 41.19
C THR A 52 -3.83 34.15 42.41
N VAL A 53 -5.08 33.73 42.21
CA VAL A 53 -5.85 32.91 43.14
C VAL A 53 -5.95 31.51 42.56
N ASP A 54 -5.34 30.54 43.23
CA ASP A 54 -5.29 29.15 42.83
C ASP A 54 -6.26 28.31 43.70
N CYS A 55 -7.31 27.81 43.07
CA CYS A 55 -8.36 26.98 43.66
C CYS A 55 -8.49 25.63 42.91
N ASN A 56 -7.39 25.13 42.35
CA ASN A 56 -7.34 23.92 41.55
C ASN A 56 -7.48 22.65 42.40
N ASP A 57 -8.14 21.61 41.87
CA ASP A 57 -8.22 20.27 42.48
C ASP A 57 -8.89 20.24 43.88
N LEU A 58 -9.89 21.10 44.10
CA LEU A 58 -10.55 21.26 45.41
C LEU A 58 -11.96 20.64 45.46
N PHE A 59 -12.37 19.94 44.40
CA PHE A 59 -13.71 19.35 44.26
C PHE A 59 -14.84 20.38 44.43
N LEU A 60 -14.59 21.62 44.02
CA LEU A 60 -15.55 22.72 44.15
C LEU A 60 -16.72 22.51 43.20
N THR A 61 -17.94 22.76 43.70
CA THR A 61 -19.17 22.75 42.89
C THR A 61 -19.62 24.15 42.46
N ALA A 62 -19.04 25.19 43.07
CA ALA A 62 -19.32 26.60 42.81
C ALA A 62 -18.05 27.43 43.09
N VAL A 63 -18.04 28.69 42.60
CA VAL A 63 -16.92 29.60 42.84
C VAL A 63 -16.82 29.95 44.33
N PRO A 64 -15.63 29.89 44.96
CA PRO A 64 -15.46 30.25 46.36
C PRO A 64 -15.89 31.70 46.65
N PRO A 65 -16.69 31.95 47.70
CA PRO A 65 -17.12 33.31 48.01
C PRO A 65 -15.96 34.16 48.54
N ARG A 66 -16.02 35.48 48.27
CA ARG A 66 -15.05 36.50 48.74
C ARG A 66 -13.64 36.34 48.15
N LEU A 67 -13.53 36.29 46.83
CA LEU A 67 -12.23 36.38 46.15
C LEU A 67 -11.65 37.80 46.32
N PRO A 68 -10.32 37.96 46.40
CA PRO A 68 -9.69 39.27 46.42
C PRO A 68 -10.03 40.10 45.17
N ALA A 69 -10.47 41.36 45.32
CA ALA A 69 -10.83 42.22 44.19
C ALA A 69 -9.67 42.53 43.22
N GLY A 70 -8.42 42.43 43.70
CA GLY A 70 -7.21 42.63 42.90
C GLY A 70 -6.74 41.40 42.12
N THR A 71 -7.56 40.35 42.00
CA THR A 71 -7.19 39.11 41.30
C THR A 71 -7.04 39.36 39.80
N GLN A 72 -5.91 38.96 39.23
CA GLN A 72 -5.63 39.03 37.79
C GLN A 72 -5.76 37.66 37.12
N THR A 73 -5.34 36.59 37.81
CA THR A 73 -5.46 35.22 37.33
C THR A 73 -6.28 34.41 38.33
N LEU A 74 -7.35 33.78 37.87
CA LEU A 74 -8.18 32.90 38.68
C LEU A 74 -8.12 31.48 38.11
N LEU A 75 -7.58 30.55 38.89
CA LEU A 75 -7.46 29.14 38.51
C LEU A 75 -8.49 28.31 39.28
N LEU A 76 -9.41 27.69 38.55
CA LEU A 76 -10.47 26.82 39.06
C LEU A 76 -10.48 25.47 38.33
N GLN A 77 -9.33 25.05 37.80
CA GLN A 77 -9.17 23.84 37.03
C GLN A 77 -9.48 22.58 37.86
N SER A 78 -9.91 21.51 37.19
CA SER A 78 -10.08 20.17 37.81
C SER A 78 -11.03 20.18 39.01
N ASN A 79 -12.17 20.85 38.85
CA ASN A 79 -13.25 20.93 39.84
C ASN A 79 -14.56 20.31 39.27
N SER A 80 -15.68 20.53 39.94
CA SER A 80 -17.01 20.03 39.55
C SER A 80 -18.00 21.17 39.34
N ILE A 81 -17.53 22.34 38.90
CA ILE A 81 -18.36 23.51 38.65
C ILE A 81 -19.14 23.29 37.34
N SER A 82 -20.43 23.59 37.37
CA SER A 82 -21.32 23.43 36.20
C SER A 82 -21.96 24.73 35.73
N ARG A 83 -21.96 25.77 36.58
CA ARG A 83 -22.51 27.10 36.30
C ARG A 83 -21.77 28.15 37.13
N ILE A 84 -21.63 29.34 36.57
CA ILE A 84 -21.14 30.55 37.23
C ILE A 84 -22.15 31.66 36.97
N ASP A 85 -22.72 32.19 38.05
CA ASP A 85 -23.66 33.30 37.96
C ASP A 85 -22.91 34.64 37.80
N GLN A 86 -23.50 35.59 37.07
CA GLN A 86 -22.87 36.89 36.75
C GLN A 86 -22.35 37.63 37.99
N THR A 87 -23.08 37.55 39.11
CA THR A 87 -22.78 38.26 40.34
C THR A 87 -21.53 37.72 41.05
N GLU A 88 -21.09 36.49 40.76
CA GLU A 88 -19.97 35.84 41.44
C GLU A 88 -18.61 36.38 40.98
N LEU A 89 -18.50 36.82 39.72
CA LEU A 89 -17.24 37.31 39.14
C LEU A 89 -17.27 38.79 38.74
N ALA A 90 -18.45 39.44 38.69
CA ALA A 90 -18.59 40.81 38.18
C ALA A 90 -17.75 41.88 38.91
N TYR A 91 -17.39 41.65 40.18
CA TYR A 91 -16.56 42.59 40.95
C TYR A 91 -15.05 42.46 40.66
N LEU A 92 -14.62 41.40 39.96
CA LEU A 92 -13.23 41.14 39.60
C LEU A 92 -12.85 41.87 38.30
N ALA A 93 -12.91 43.21 38.33
CA ALA A 93 -12.70 44.04 37.14
C ALA A 93 -11.30 43.93 36.50
N ASN A 94 -10.31 43.45 37.26
CA ASN A 94 -8.92 43.32 36.81
C ASN A 94 -8.56 41.90 36.31
N LEU A 95 -9.55 41.00 36.22
CA LEU A 95 -9.30 39.62 35.82
C LEU A 95 -8.86 39.57 34.34
N THR A 96 -7.65 39.07 34.11
CA THR A 96 -7.03 38.93 32.79
C THR A 96 -7.04 37.49 32.29
N GLU A 97 -7.00 36.52 33.20
CA GLU A 97 -7.01 35.09 32.87
C GLU A 97 -7.94 34.33 33.81
N LEU A 98 -8.79 33.49 33.20
CA LEU A 98 -9.75 32.66 33.90
C LEU A 98 -9.62 31.22 33.41
N ASP A 99 -9.23 30.34 34.31
CA ASP A 99 -9.12 28.91 34.03
C ASP A 99 -10.28 28.11 34.64
N LEU A 100 -11.14 27.58 33.76
CA LEU A 100 -12.29 26.74 34.07
C LEU A 100 -12.15 25.36 33.42
N SER A 101 -10.93 24.95 33.05
CA SER A 101 -10.67 23.66 32.43
C SER A 101 -11.01 22.49 33.34
N GLN A 102 -11.28 21.31 32.76
CA GLN A 102 -11.58 20.08 33.50
C GLN A 102 -12.73 20.23 34.53
N ASN A 103 -13.81 20.90 34.15
CA ASN A 103 -15.01 21.07 34.96
C ASN A 103 -16.23 20.35 34.33
N SER A 104 -17.45 20.73 34.70
CA SER A 104 -18.69 20.10 34.21
C SER A 104 -19.61 21.04 33.42
N PHE A 105 -19.06 22.07 32.77
CA PHE A 105 -19.84 23.00 31.94
C PHE A 105 -20.42 22.31 30.71
N SER A 106 -21.72 22.52 30.45
CA SER A 106 -22.45 21.88 29.34
C SER A 106 -22.86 22.87 28.23
N ASP A 107 -23.04 24.15 28.58
CA ASP A 107 -23.31 25.25 27.65
C ASP A 107 -22.39 26.44 28.00
N ALA A 108 -21.91 27.17 27.00
CA ALA A 108 -21.07 28.35 27.24
C ALA A 108 -21.83 29.46 28.00
N ARG A 109 -23.16 29.49 27.89
CA ARG A 109 -24.04 30.43 28.61
C ARG A 109 -24.24 30.07 30.08
N ASP A 110 -23.78 28.90 30.52
CA ASP A 110 -23.70 28.61 31.96
C ASP A 110 -22.67 29.50 32.67
N CYS A 111 -21.90 30.28 31.92
CA CYS A 111 -21.11 31.39 32.44
C CYS A 111 -21.63 32.71 31.84
N ASP A 112 -22.12 33.62 32.69
CA ASP A 112 -22.46 34.97 32.22
C ASP A 112 -21.21 35.87 32.19
N PHE A 113 -20.54 35.89 31.05
CA PHE A 113 -19.30 36.64 30.84
C PHE A 113 -19.49 38.14 30.56
N GLN A 114 -20.71 38.67 30.58
CA GLN A 114 -20.96 40.09 30.25
C GLN A 114 -20.23 41.07 31.19
N ALA A 115 -19.70 40.60 32.32
CA ALA A 115 -19.06 41.41 33.36
C ALA A 115 -17.51 41.35 33.38
N LEU A 116 -16.83 40.78 32.37
CA LEU A 116 -15.35 40.63 32.37
C LEU A 116 -14.67 41.28 31.15
N PRO A 117 -14.69 42.63 31.02
CA PRO A 117 -14.20 43.32 29.84
C PRO A 117 -12.67 43.33 29.66
N GLN A 118 -11.90 43.01 30.71
CA GLN A 118 -10.43 42.97 30.68
C GLN A 118 -9.86 41.55 30.47
N LEU A 119 -10.73 40.54 30.34
CA LEU A 119 -10.31 39.16 30.19
C LEU A 119 -9.59 38.98 28.84
N LEU A 120 -8.39 38.41 28.89
CA LEU A 120 -7.51 38.18 27.75
C LEU A 120 -7.43 36.71 27.37
N SER A 121 -7.43 35.80 28.36
CA SER A 121 -7.44 34.35 28.15
C SER A 121 -8.56 33.67 28.93
N LEU A 122 -9.26 32.76 28.25
CA LEU A 122 -10.32 31.93 28.84
C LEU A 122 -10.09 30.46 28.49
N HIS A 123 -9.96 29.64 29.53
CA HIS A 123 -9.79 28.18 29.42
C HIS A 123 -11.09 27.46 29.76
N LEU A 124 -11.60 26.68 28.82
CA LEU A 124 -12.81 25.87 28.92
C LEU A 124 -12.59 24.45 28.37
N GLU A 125 -11.35 24.04 28.18
CA GLU A 125 -10.98 22.71 27.72
C GLU A 125 -11.38 21.61 28.71
N GLU A 126 -11.56 20.39 28.18
CA GLU A 126 -11.93 19.20 28.99
C GLU A 126 -13.24 19.36 29.79
N ASN A 127 -14.19 20.12 29.26
CA ASN A 127 -15.56 20.24 29.76
C ASN A 127 -16.53 19.34 28.96
N ARG A 128 -17.84 19.59 29.08
CA ARG A 128 -18.91 18.82 28.41
C ARG A 128 -19.70 19.69 27.42
N LEU A 129 -19.08 20.74 26.87
CA LEU A 129 -19.74 21.65 25.94
C LEU A 129 -20.16 20.89 24.67
N ASN A 130 -21.46 20.89 24.36
CA ASN A 130 -22.01 20.14 23.22
C ASN A 130 -22.28 21.02 21.99
N ARG A 131 -22.61 22.29 22.20
CA ARG A 131 -22.93 23.26 21.14
C ARG A 131 -22.54 24.67 21.56
N LEU A 132 -22.25 25.51 20.56
CA LEU A 132 -22.11 26.96 20.74
C LEU A 132 -23.25 27.66 20.00
N GLU A 133 -24.09 28.37 20.74
CA GLU A 133 -25.18 29.19 20.19
C GLU A 133 -24.65 30.59 19.80
N ASP A 134 -25.44 31.36 19.04
CA ASP A 134 -25.05 32.72 18.66
C ASP A 134 -24.77 33.58 19.91
N HIS A 135 -23.68 34.37 19.87
CA HIS A 135 -23.25 35.25 20.96
C HIS A 135 -22.90 34.53 22.27
N SER A 136 -22.47 33.26 22.21
CA SER A 136 -22.08 32.46 23.39
C SER A 136 -21.02 33.13 24.29
N PHE A 137 -20.17 33.99 23.71
CA PHE A 137 -19.09 34.70 24.42
C PHE A 137 -19.26 36.22 24.41
N ALA A 138 -20.52 36.70 24.37
CA ALA A 138 -20.80 38.12 24.37
C ALA A 138 -20.21 38.83 25.61
N GLY A 139 -19.62 40.01 25.39
CA GLY A 139 -19.00 40.83 26.44
C GLY A 139 -17.49 40.67 26.60
N LEU A 140 -16.91 39.59 26.06
CA LEU A 140 -15.46 39.32 26.11
C LEU A 140 -14.68 40.04 24.98
N THR A 141 -14.83 41.36 24.88
CA THR A 141 -14.30 42.15 23.75
C THR A 141 -12.77 42.26 23.72
N SER A 142 -12.10 42.08 24.86
CA SER A 142 -10.63 42.11 24.96
C SER A 142 -9.97 40.73 24.79
N LEU A 143 -10.78 39.67 24.64
CA LEU A 143 -10.28 38.31 24.62
C LEU A 143 -9.35 38.07 23.44
N GLN A 144 -8.19 37.48 23.72
CA GLN A 144 -7.15 37.15 22.75
C GLN A 144 -6.96 35.64 22.60
N GLU A 145 -7.23 34.86 23.64
CA GLU A 145 -7.08 33.41 23.64
C GLU A 145 -8.33 32.74 24.17
N LEU A 146 -8.80 31.73 23.42
CA LEU A 146 -9.97 30.94 23.79
C LEU A 146 -9.69 29.45 23.57
N TYR A 147 -9.75 28.69 24.66
CA TYR A 147 -9.52 27.25 24.67
C TYR A 147 -10.83 26.48 24.87
N LEU A 148 -11.22 25.71 23.86
CA LEU A 148 -12.44 24.89 23.84
C LEU A 148 -12.14 23.44 23.42
N ASN A 149 -10.87 23.04 23.47
CA ASN A 149 -10.44 21.71 23.08
C ASN A 149 -10.92 20.61 24.03
N HIS A 150 -10.95 19.37 23.56
CA HIS A 150 -11.41 18.20 24.35
C HIS A 150 -12.81 18.38 24.96
N ASN A 151 -13.73 19.01 24.21
CA ASN A 151 -15.14 19.10 24.55
C ASN A 151 -15.97 18.13 23.68
N GLN A 152 -17.29 18.29 23.66
CA GLN A 152 -18.21 17.46 22.90
C GLN A 152 -18.89 18.25 21.78
N LEU A 153 -18.26 19.32 21.28
CA LEU A 153 -18.88 20.24 20.34
C LEU A 153 -19.23 19.53 19.04
N CYS A 154 -20.51 19.37 18.75
CA CYS A 154 -21.00 18.80 17.50
C CYS A 154 -21.52 19.87 16.52
N ARG A 155 -21.82 21.08 17.02
CA ARG A 155 -22.37 22.21 16.25
C ARG A 155 -21.89 23.54 16.80
N ILE A 156 -21.60 24.47 15.89
CA ILE A 156 -21.26 25.87 16.18
C ILE A 156 -22.18 26.74 15.31
N SER A 157 -22.90 27.66 15.93
CA SER A 157 -23.77 28.60 15.22
C SER A 157 -22.94 29.71 14.53
N PRO A 158 -23.40 30.25 13.38
CA PRO A 158 -22.63 31.21 12.58
C PRO A 158 -22.08 32.42 13.36
N ARG A 159 -22.81 32.92 14.37
CA ARG A 159 -22.39 34.09 15.17
C ARG A 159 -21.98 33.71 16.58
N ALA A 160 -21.56 32.46 16.80
CA ALA A 160 -21.14 31.99 18.13
C ALA A 160 -19.99 32.83 18.72
N PHE A 161 -19.05 33.26 17.88
CA PHE A 161 -17.88 34.06 18.26
C PHE A 161 -18.07 35.57 18.04
N ALA A 162 -19.31 36.04 17.88
CA ALA A 162 -19.59 37.46 17.71
C ALA A 162 -19.13 38.27 18.93
N GLY A 163 -18.37 39.34 18.68
CA GLY A 163 -17.78 40.20 19.72
C GLY A 163 -16.32 39.92 20.02
N LEU A 164 -15.76 38.79 19.56
CA LEU A 164 -14.36 38.39 19.79
C LEU A 164 -13.39 38.95 18.74
N GLY A 165 -13.52 40.23 18.40
CA GLY A 165 -12.74 40.86 17.31
C GLY A 165 -11.23 40.94 17.57
N ASN A 166 -10.78 40.80 18.82
CA ASN A 166 -9.38 40.82 19.23
C ASN A 166 -8.76 39.43 19.38
N LEU A 167 -9.52 38.36 19.08
CA LEU A 167 -9.06 37.00 19.26
C LEU A 167 -7.88 36.69 18.33
N LEU A 168 -6.80 36.18 18.92
CA LEU A 168 -5.56 35.80 18.23
C LEU A 168 -5.43 34.28 18.14
N ARG A 169 -5.88 33.54 19.16
CA ARG A 169 -5.79 32.07 19.23
C ARG A 169 -7.12 31.44 19.56
N LEU A 170 -7.51 30.46 18.75
CA LEU A 170 -8.73 29.68 18.95
C LEU A 170 -8.42 28.19 18.89
N HIS A 171 -8.69 27.49 19.99
CA HIS A 171 -8.49 26.04 20.09
C HIS A 171 -9.84 25.32 20.13
N LEU A 172 -10.13 24.56 19.08
CA LEU A 172 -11.33 23.74 18.88
C LEU A 172 -10.98 22.25 18.69
N ASN A 173 -9.73 21.86 18.95
CA ASN A 173 -9.27 20.51 18.67
C ASN A 173 -9.93 19.45 19.56
N SER A 174 -9.99 18.22 19.06
CA SER A 174 -10.57 17.07 19.78
C SER A 174 -12.02 17.31 20.21
N ASN A 175 -12.87 17.72 19.26
CA ASN A 175 -14.31 17.87 19.44
C ASN A 175 -15.06 16.88 18.51
N LEU A 176 -16.36 17.06 18.32
CA LEU A 176 -17.23 16.17 17.53
C LEU A 176 -17.75 16.85 16.24
N LEU A 177 -17.03 17.86 15.73
CA LEU A 177 -17.42 18.57 14.51
C LEU A 177 -17.29 17.65 13.29
N ARG A 178 -18.25 17.75 12.37
CA ARG A 178 -18.28 16.98 11.11
C ARG A 178 -18.08 17.84 9.87
N THR A 179 -18.25 19.14 10.00
CA THR A 179 -18.12 20.12 8.92
C THR A 179 -17.40 21.34 9.44
N ILE A 180 -16.80 22.11 8.55
CA ILE A 180 -16.29 23.46 8.84
C ILE A 180 -17.18 24.43 8.10
N ASP A 181 -17.64 25.49 8.76
CA ASP A 181 -18.44 26.55 8.15
C ASP A 181 -17.63 27.85 8.18
N SER A 182 -17.47 28.50 7.02
CA SER A 182 -16.71 29.75 6.92
C SER A 182 -17.30 30.88 7.76
N ARG A 183 -18.62 30.85 8.01
CA ARG A 183 -19.33 31.89 8.74
C ARG A 183 -18.89 32.02 10.20
N TRP A 184 -18.39 30.95 10.81
CA TRP A 184 -17.84 30.98 12.18
C TRP A 184 -16.71 32.00 12.32
N PHE A 185 -15.96 32.22 11.24
CA PHE A 185 -14.73 32.99 11.23
C PHE A 185 -14.93 34.44 10.75
N GLU A 186 -16.12 34.82 10.28
CA GLU A 186 -16.41 36.18 9.77
C GLU A 186 -16.15 37.28 10.81
N MET A 187 -16.33 36.96 12.09
CA MET A 187 -16.16 37.91 13.20
C MET A 187 -14.77 37.81 13.87
N LEU A 188 -13.82 37.08 13.26
CA LEU A 188 -12.48 36.81 13.81
C LEU A 188 -11.35 37.33 12.89
N PRO A 189 -11.31 38.63 12.52
CA PRO A 189 -10.39 39.14 11.51
C PRO A 189 -8.90 39.15 11.94
N ASN A 190 -8.63 39.11 13.25
CA ASN A 190 -7.28 39.18 13.81
C ASN A 190 -6.71 37.81 14.20
N LEU A 191 -7.43 36.72 13.89
CA LEU A 191 -7.02 35.38 14.30
C LEU A 191 -5.69 35.00 13.62
N GLU A 192 -4.70 34.63 14.43
CA GLU A 192 -3.36 34.22 13.97
C GLU A 192 -3.20 32.70 14.01
N ILE A 193 -3.80 32.03 14.99
CA ILE A 193 -3.67 30.59 15.22
C ILE A 193 -5.04 29.96 15.37
N LEU A 194 -5.32 28.96 14.53
CA LEU A 194 -6.52 28.15 14.61
C LEU A 194 -6.12 26.68 14.75
N MET A 195 -6.55 26.04 15.84
CA MET A 195 -6.39 24.61 16.05
C MET A 195 -7.75 23.92 16.01
N ILE A 196 -8.02 23.14 14.96
CA ILE A 196 -9.31 22.44 14.78
C ILE A 196 -9.12 20.93 14.55
N GLY A 197 -7.89 20.43 14.69
CA GLY A 197 -7.55 19.01 14.56
C GLY A 197 -8.34 18.07 15.48
N GLY A 198 -8.37 16.77 15.19
CA GLY A 198 -9.08 15.78 16.00
C GLY A 198 -10.61 15.81 15.88
N ASN A 199 -11.15 16.56 14.92
CA ASN A 199 -12.58 16.57 14.56
C ASN A 199 -12.81 15.68 13.32
N LYS A 200 -13.91 14.93 13.26
CA LYS A 200 -14.17 13.96 12.16
C LYS A 200 -14.74 14.63 10.91
N VAL A 201 -13.90 15.41 10.23
CA VAL A 201 -14.25 16.15 9.01
C VAL A 201 -13.67 15.43 7.80
N ASP A 202 -14.52 14.95 6.90
CA ASP A 202 -14.08 14.14 5.76
C ASP A 202 -13.46 14.97 4.62
N ALA A 203 -13.88 16.24 4.45
CA ALA A 203 -13.38 17.12 3.39
C ALA A 203 -13.44 18.61 3.77
N ILE A 204 -12.57 19.40 3.15
CA ILE A 204 -12.59 20.88 3.24
C ILE A 204 -13.08 21.45 1.91
N LEU A 205 -14.10 22.31 1.97
CA LEU A 205 -14.74 22.92 0.81
C LEU A 205 -14.05 24.23 0.43
N ASP A 206 -14.37 24.74 -0.76
CA ASP A 206 -13.81 25.99 -1.26
C ASP A 206 -14.06 27.17 -0.32
N MET A 207 -13.05 28.02 -0.16
CA MET A 207 -13.10 29.27 0.61
C MET A 207 -13.50 29.11 2.09
N ASN A 208 -13.38 27.91 2.65
CA ASN A 208 -13.77 27.62 4.04
C ASN A 208 -13.10 28.55 5.07
N PHE A 209 -11.88 29.02 4.78
CA PHE A 209 -11.09 29.88 5.67
C PHE A 209 -10.89 31.30 5.14
N ARG A 210 -11.62 31.70 4.10
CA ARG A 210 -11.46 33.00 3.43
C ARG A 210 -11.47 34.23 4.36
N PRO A 211 -12.28 34.28 5.45
CA PRO A 211 -12.25 35.43 6.36
C PRO A 211 -10.92 35.62 7.13
N LEU A 212 -10.08 34.59 7.21
CA LEU A 212 -8.92 34.52 8.11
C LEU A 212 -7.61 35.02 7.45
N ALA A 213 -7.59 36.26 6.96
CA ALA A 213 -6.46 36.81 6.19
C ALA A 213 -5.14 36.94 6.99
N ASN A 214 -5.23 37.09 8.31
CA ASN A 214 -4.09 37.22 9.23
C ASN A 214 -3.60 35.89 9.82
N LEU A 215 -4.22 34.77 9.43
CA LEU A 215 -3.90 33.47 9.98
C LEU A 215 -2.49 33.05 9.58
N ARG A 216 -1.67 32.70 10.56
CA ARG A 216 -0.28 32.25 10.41
C ARG A 216 -0.16 30.74 10.55
N SER A 217 -0.98 30.13 11.40
CA SER A 217 -0.94 28.69 11.67
C SER A 217 -2.35 28.10 11.68
N LEU A 218 -2.56 27.09 10.82
CA LEU A 218 -3.81 26.35 10.72
C LEU A 218 -3.56 24.87 10.95
N VAL A 219 -3.98 24.34 12.09
CA VAL A 219 -3.72 22.94 12.48
C VAL A 219 -4.92 22.06 12.16
N LEU A 220 -4.75 21.16 11.18
CA LEU A 220 -5.78 20.24 10.64
C LEU A 220 -5.41 18.77 10.89
N ALA A 221 -4.65 18.51 11.96
CA ALA A 221 -4.17 17.17 12.29
C ALA A 221 -5.29 16.24 12.79
N GLY A 222 -5.28 14.96 12.41
CA GLY A 222 -6.20 13.97 12.97
C GLY A 222 -7.67 14.17 12.56
N MET A 223 -7.94 14.75 11.39
CA MET A 223 -9.30 15.12 10.98
C MET A 223 -10.04 14.06 10.17
N SER A 224 -9.34 13.00 9.71
CA SER A 224 -9.86 12.03 8.74
C SER A 224 -10.12 12.60 7.34
N LEU A 225 -9.41 13.68 6.96
CA LEU A 225 -9.57 14.33 5.67
C LEU A 225 -9.17 13.41 4.52
N ARG A 226 -10.08 13.18 3.58
CA ARG A 226 -9.84 12.41 2.35
C ARG A 226 -9.52 13.29 1.16
N GLU A 227 -10.16 14.45 1.11
CA GLU A 227 -10.07 15.39 0.00
C GLU A 227 -10.03 16.82 0.53
N ILE A 228 -9.24 17.65 -0.14
CA ILE A 228 -9.15 19.10 0.07
C ILE A 228 -9.44 19.73 -1.28
N SER A 229 -10.49 20.56 -1.33
CA SER A 229 -10.89 21.23 -2.57
C SER A 229 -9.82 22.20 -3.06
N ASP A 230 -9.80 22.45 -4.38
CA ASP A 230 -8.77 23.24 -5.06
C ASP A 230 -8.64 24.68 -4.52
N TYR A 231 -9.74 25.28 -4.06
CA TYR A 231 -9.77 26.65 -3.50
C TYR A 231 -10.06 26.66 -2.00
N ALA A 232 -9.86 25.53 -1.30
CA ALA A 232 -10.16 25.40 0.12
C ALA A 232 -9.36 26.37 1.01
N LEU A 233 -8.12 26.68 0.61
CA LEU A 233 -7.18 27.55 1.34
C LEU A 233 -7.15 28.99 0.81
N GLU A 234 -8.06 29.35 -0.09
CA GLU A 234 -8.14 30.71 -0.63
C GLU A 234 -8.43 31.73 0.47
N GLY A 235 -7.68 32.84 0.47
CA GLY A 235 -7.79 33.93 1.45
C GLY A 235 -6.74 33.87 2.58
N LEU A 236 -6.03 32.76 2.74
CA LEU A 236 -5.00 32.55 3.77
C LEU A 236 -3.62 33.15 3.37
N GLN A 237 -3.58 34.47 3.14
CA GLN A 237 -2.41 35.16 2.58
C GLN A 237 -1.18 35.17 3.49
N SER A 238 -1.38 35.13 4.81
CA SER A 238 -0.32 35.20 5.82
C SER A 238 0.10 33.84 6.37
N LEU A 239 -0.39 32.74 5.78
CA LEU A 239 -0.22 31.41 6.33
C LEU A 239 1.21 30.92 6.19
N GLU A 240 1.81 30.52 7.32
CA GLU A 240 3.19 30.06 7.39
C GLU A 240 3.29 28.57 7.75
N SER A 241 2.32 28.03 8.50
CA SER A 241 2.33 26.64 8.98
C SER A 241 0.99 25.95 8.72
N LEU A 242 1.05 24.75 8.12
CA LEU A 242 -0.12 23.96 7.76
C LEU A 242 0.14 22.46 7.96
N PRO A 243 -0.06 21.93 9.18
CA PRO A 243 0.03 20.50 9.43
C PRO A 243 -1.27 19.75 9.11
N PHE A 244 -1.13 18.75 8.23
CA PHE A 244 -2.12 17.73 7.86
C PHE A 244 -1.81 16.35 8.45
N TYR A 245 -1.03 16.29 9.54
CA TYR A 245 -0.67 15.06 10.23
C TYR A 245 -1.88 14.14 10.48
N ASP A 246 -1.75 12.84 10.22
CA ASP A 246 -2.76 11.82 10.55
C ASP A 246 -4.13 12.06 9.88
N ASN A 247 -4.14 12.11 8.55
CA ASN A 247 -5.34 12.23 7.73
C ASN A 247 -5.42 11.08 6.71
N GLN A 248 -6.40 11.13 5.81
CA GLN A 248 -6.67 10.11 4.79
C GLN A 248 -6.39 10.60 3.36
N LEU A 249 -5.45 11.54 3.21
CA LEU A 249 -5.11 12.10 1.89
C LEU A 249 -4.38 11.05 1.06
N ALA A 250 -4.97 10.67 -0.08
CA ALA A 250 -4.39 9.70 -1.03
C ALA A 250 -3.41 10.34 -2.03
N GLN A 251 -3.48 11.67 -2.19
CA GLN A 251 -2.64 12.47 -3.08
C GLN A 251 -2.31 13.83 -2.45
N VAL A 252 -1.22 14.45 -2.91
CA VAL A 252 -0.85 15.81 -2.48
C VAL A 252 -1.89 16.80 -3.03
N PRO A 253 -2.49 17.67 -2.19
CA PRO A 253 -3.50 18.64 -2.62
C PRO A 253 -2.86 19.86 -3.29
N LYS A 254 -2.16 19.64 -4.41
CA LYS A 254 -1.33 20.63 -5.10
C LYS A 254 -2.03 21.97 -5.35
N ARG A 255 -3.23 21.96 -5.92
CA ARG A 255 -3.96 23.19 -6.29
C ARG A 255 -4.35 24.03 -5.08
N ALA A 256 -4.68 23.37 -3.96
CA ALA A 256 -4.96 24.06 -2.71
C ALA A 256 -3.69 24.67 -2.13
N LEU A 257 -2.56 23.95 -2.18
CA LEU A 257 -1.26 24.46 -1.71
C LEU A 257 -0.74 25.63 -2.56
N GLU A 258 -1.08 25.68 -3.85
CA GLU A 258 -0.77 26.84 -4.73
C GLU A 258 -1.47 28.14 -4.26
N GLN A 259 -2.56 28.05 -3.48
CA GLN A 259 -3.24 29.22 -2.92
C GLN A 259 -2.51 29.85 -1.72
N VAL A 260 -1.49 29.17 -1.16
CA VAL A 260 -0.75 29.60 0.04
C VAL A 260 0.76 29.71 -0.24
N PRO A 261 1.19 30.66 -1.10
CA PRO A 261 2.59 30.74 -1.55
C PRO A 261 3.58 31.12 -0.44
N GLY A 262 3.11 31.71 0.68
CA GLY A 262 3.92 32.09 1.84
C GLY A 262 4.25 30.95 2.81
N LEU A 263 3.81 29.72 2.51
CA LEU A 263 3.93 28.58 3.41
C LEU A 263 5.41 28.21 3.67
N LYS A 264 5.78 28.10 4.95
CA LYS A 264 7.13 27.76 5.41
C LYS A 264 7.23 26.34 5.93
N PHE A 265 6.16 25.83 6.55
CA PHE A 265 6.13 24.52 7.20
C PHE A 265 4.92 23.73 6.71
N LEU A 266 5.17 22.59 6.07
CA LEU A 266 4.14 21.66 5.62
C LEU A 266 4.39 20.27 6.21
N ASP A 267 3.43 19.77 6.97
CA ASP A 267 3.49 18.41 7.52
C ASP A 267 2.38 17.56 6.88
N LEU A 268 2.76 16.56 6.08
CA LEU A 268 1.87 15.56 5.49
C LEU A 268 2.06 14.16 6.11
N ASN A 269 2.80 14.06 7.21
CA ASN A 269 3.12 12.81 7.88
C ASN A 269 1.86 11.98 8.18
N LYS A 270 2.00 10.65 8.15
CA LYS A 270 0.91 9.71 8.49
C LYS A 270 -0.33 9.88 7.60
N ASN A 271 -0.14 10.15 6.32
CA ASN A 271 -1.18 10.09 5.28
C ASN A 271 -0.95 8.90 4.34
N PRO A 272 -2.03 8.30 3.77
CA PRO A 272 -1.94 7.15 2.86
C PRO A 272 -1.57 7.56 1.42
N LEU A 273 -0.62 8.49 1.26
CA LEU A 273 -0.09 8.86 -0.05
C LEU A 273 0.60 7.65 -0.66
N GLN A 274 0.17 7.23 -1.85
CA GLN A 274 0.85 6.11 -2.53
C GLN A 274 2.12 6.57 -3.23
N ARG A 275 2.13 7.82 -3.74
CA ARG A 275 3.24 8.38 -4.50
C ARG A 275 3.29 9.90 -4.34
N VAL A 276 4.48 10.46 -4.50
CA VAL A 276 4.67 11.90 -4.75
C VAL A 276 4.97 12.08 -6.23
N GLY A 277 4.03 12.69 -6.93
CA GLY A 277 4.02 12.86 -8.38
C GLY A 277 4.81 14.09 -8.86
N PRO A 278 4.97 14.23 -10.19
CA PRO A 278 5.70 15.34 -10.79
C PRO A 278 5.07 16.70 -10.48
N GLY A 279 5.84 17.56 -9.83
CA GLY A 279 5.47 18.93 -9.50
C GLY A 279 4.42 19.06 -8.42
N ASP A 280 4.22 18.05 -7.57
CA ASP A 280 3.33 18.11 -6.40
C ASP A 280 3.76 19.20 -5.42
N PHE A 281 5.07 19.46 -5.32
CA PHE A 281 5.66 20.52 -4.50
C PHE A 281 6.44 21.53 -5.36
N ALA A 282 5.92 21.89 -6.53
CA ALA A 282 6.61 22.84 -7.41
C ALA A 282 6.45 24.29 -6.91
N ASN A 283 7.54 25.06 -6.96
CA ASN A 283 7.54 26.51 -6.71
C ASN A 283 7.03 26.94 -5.32
N MET A 284 7.15 26.11 -4.30
CA MET A 284 6.89 26.54 -2.91
C MET A 284 8.12 27.30 -2.38
N LEU A 285 8.26 28.56 -2.82
CA LEU A 285 9.50 29.33 -2.72
C LEU A 285 10.00 29.53 -1.28
N HIS A 286 9.08 29.60 -0.33
CA HIS A 286 9.37 29.88 1.09
C HIS A 286 9.34 28.62 1.97
N LEU A 287 9.14 27.45 1.38
CA LEU A 287 9.06 26.20 2.14
C LEU A 287 10.42 25.82 2.71
N LYS A 288 10.50 25.75 4.04
CA LYS A 288 11.72 25.45 4.80
C LYS A 288 11.77 24.02 5.29
N GLU A 289 10.60 23.46 5.61
CA GLU A 289 10.45 22.12 6.14
C GLU A 289 9.24 21.42 5.51
N LEU A 290 9.48 20.18 5.07
CA LEU A 290 8.48 19.30 4.49
C LEU A 290 8.55 17.93 5.18
N GLY A 291 7.46 17.54 5.84
CA GLY A 291 7.32 16.23 6.48
C GLY A 291 6.62 15.22 5.57
N LEU A 292 7.31 14.13 5.22
CA LEU A 292 6.76 12.99 4.49
C LEU A 292 7.04 11.66 5.22
N ASN A 293 6.88 11.66 6.54
CA ASN A 293 7.21 10.55 7.44
C ASN A 293 6.00 9.66 7.75
N ASN A 294 6.28 8.42 8.16
CA ASN A 294 5.27 7.47 8.65
C ASN A 294 4.11 7.23 7.66
N MET A 295 4.37 7.29 6.35
CA MET A 295 3.43 6.98 5.28
C MET A 295 3.47 5.50 4.94
N GLU A 296 2.51 4.74 5.46
CA GLU A 296 2.45 3.29 5.30
C GLU A 296 2.27 2.83 3.84
N GLU A 297 1.68 3.67 3.01
CA GLU A 297 1.32 3.37 1.62
C GLU A 297 2.28 3.99 0.60
N LEU A 298 3.22 4.85 1.01
CA LEU A 298 4.12 5.56 0.08
C LEU A 298 5.10 4.58 -0.56
N VAL A 299 5.03 4.45 -1.87
CA VAL A 299 5.84 3.51 -2.67
C VAL A 299 6.99 4.21 -3.38
N SER A 300 6.73 5.39 -3.96
CA SER A 300 7.71 6.08 -4.81
C SER A 300 7.64 7.60 -4.80
N ILE A 301 8.79 8.22 -5.04
CA ILE A 301 8.93 9.65 -5.35
C ILE A 301 9.33 9.76 -6.81
N ASP A 302 8.44 10.31 -7.62
CA ASP A 302 8.59 10.36 -9.07
C ASP A 302 9.54 11.49 -9.51
N LYS A 303 9.86 11.49 -10.81
CA LYS A 303 10.71 12.49 -11.44
C LYS A 303 10.14 13.90 -11.27
N PHE A 304 10.99 14.86 -10.91
CA PHE A 304 10.60 16.26 -10.70
C PHE A 304 9.46 16.43 -9.70
N ALA A 305 9.41 15.61 -8.65
CA ALA A 305 8.42 15.73 -7.60
C ALA A 305 8.58 17.03 -6.79
N LEU A 306 9.83 17.36 -6.43
CA LEU A 306 10.19 18.57 -5.70
C LEU A 306 11.05 19.45 -6.62
N VAL A 307 10.48 20.58 -7.04
CA VAL A 307 11.11 21.48 -8.01
C VAL A 307 11.06 22.91 -7.50
N ASN A 308 12.22 23.59 -7.54
CA ASN A 308 12.34 25.01 -7.23
C ASN A 308 11.85 25.34 -5.81
N LEU A 309 12.53 24.76 -4.81
CA LEU A 309 12.34 25.05 -3.38
C LEU A 309 13.66 25.65 -2.84
N PRO A 310 13.88 26.96 -2.99
CA PRO A 310 15.16 27.60 -2.68
C PRO A 310 15.45 27.69 -1.19
N GLU A 311 14.43 27.68 -0.31
CA GLU A 311 14.60 27.79 1.15
C GLU A 311 14.57 26.43 1.88
N LEU A 312 14.35 25.32 1.17
CA LEU A 312 14.24 23.99 1.79
C LEU A 312 15.63 23.51 2.24
N THR A 313 15.80 23.32 3.55
CA THR A 313 17.08 22.94 4.16
C THR A 313 17.12 21.48 4.61
N LYS A 314 15.98 20.96 5.07
CA LYS A 314 15.83 19.61 5.56
C LYS A 314 14.60 18.96 4.93
N LEU A 315 14.76 17.73 4.46
CA LEU A 315 13.67 16.89 3.98
C LEU A 315 13.69 15.58 4.77
N ASP A 316 12.58 15.33 5.47
CA ASP A 316 12.40 14.15 6.28
C ASP A 316 11.40 13.21 5.61
N ILE A 317 11.88 12.03 5.23
CA ILE A 317 11.10 10.95 4.58
C ILE A 317 11.46 9.63 5.28
N THR A 318 11.26 9.59 6.59
CA THR A 318 11.60 8.45 7.44
C THR A 318 10.40 7.57 7.77
N ASN A 319 10.66 6.30 8.05
CA ASN A 319 9.65 5.30 8.45
C ASN A 319 8.51 5.11 7.43
N ASN A 320 8.83 5.07 6.13
CA ASN A 320 7.89 4.74 5.07
C ASN A 320 8.17 3.32 4.56
N PRO A 321 7.54 2.28 5.16
CA PRO A 321 7.94 0.89 4.97
C PRO A 321 7.74 0.35 3.55
N ARG A 322 7.05 1.07 2.67
CA ARG A 322 6.84 0.69 1.26
C ARG A 322 7.66 1.53 0.29
N LEU A 323 8.33 2.60 0.75
CA LEU A 323 9.06 3.52 -0.11
C LEU A 323 10.30 2.82 -0.62
N SER A 324 10.25 2.41 -1.89
CA SER A 324 11.25 1.53 -2.50
C SER A 324 11.88 2.11 -3.75
N PHE A 325 11.44 3.30 -4.17
CA PHE A 325 11.99 3.97 -5.34
C PHE A 325 11.97 5.49 -5.19
N ILE A 326 13.12 6.11 -5.44
CA ILE A 326 13.24 7.56 -5.62
C ILE A 326 13.88 7.75 -6.99
N HIS A 327 13.22 8.51 -7.86
CA HIS A 327 13.74 8.77 -9.18
C HIS A 327 15.07 9.55 -9.12
N PRO A 328 16.08 9.26 -9.98
CA PRO A 328 17.38 9.96 -9.98
C PRO A 328 17.29 11.49 -10.08
N ARG A 329 16.25 11.98 -10.74
CA ARG A 329 15.89 13.40 -10.90
C ARG A 329 14.62 13.81 -10.13
N ALA A 330 14.34 13.19 -8.99
CA ALA A 330 13.18 13.54 -8.16
C ALA A 330 13.30 14.96 -7.59
N PHE A 331 14.51 15.35 -7.21
CA PHE A 331 14.86 16.64 -6.63
C PHE A 331 15.50 17.54 -7.68
N HIS A 332 15.02 18.77 -7.83
CA HIS A 332 15.55 19.69 -8.82
C HIS A 332 15.50 21.15 -8.33
N HIS A 333 16.61 21.88 -8.45
CA HIS A 333 16.75 23.25 -7.95
C HIS A 333 16.43 23.38 -6.44
N LEU A 334 17.17 22.63 -5.62
CA LEU A 334 17.13 22.69 -4.15
C LEU A 334 18.49 23.19 -3.59
N PRO A 335 18.83 24.47 -3.77
CA PRO A 335 20.17 24.98 -3.48
C PRO A 335 20.51 25.00 -1.99
N GLN A 336 19.56 25.15 -1.07
CA GLN A 336 19.85 25.23 0.38
C GLN A 336 19.71 23.89 1.11
N MET A 337 19.52 22.80 0.37
CA MET A 337 19.26 21.48 0.95
C MET A 337 20.54 20.90 1.59
N GLU A 338 20.53 20.73 2.91
CA GLU A 338 21.68 20.27 3.70
C GLU A 338 21.51 18.84 4.21
N THR A 339 20.29 18.47 4.62
CA THR A 339 20.02 17.18 5.29
C THR A 339 18.88 16.42 4.64
N LEU A 340 19.16 15.21 4.16
CA LEU A 340 18.17 14.30 3.56
C LEU A 340 18.02 13.03 4.41
N MET A 341 16.89 12.88 5.09
CA MET A 341 16.60 11.72 5.94
C MET A 341 15.75 10.70 5.19
N LEU A 342 16.29 9.51 4.92
CA LEU A 342 15.63 8.40 4.22
C LEU A 342 15.65 7.10 5.05
N ASN A 343 15.73 7.20 6.37
CA ASN A 343 15.87 6.05 7.25
C ASN A 343 14.60 5.21 7.35
N ASN A 344 14.77 3.91 7.61
CA ASN A 344 13.67 2.95 7.84
C ASN A 344 12.63 2.92 6.70
N ASN A 345 13.11 2.91 5.45
CA ASN A 345 12.29 2.72 4.27
C ASN A 345 12.56 1.33 3.63
N ALA A 346 12.12 1.13 2.39
CA ALA A 346 12.36 -0.08 1.61
C ALA A 346 13.27 0.19 0.39
N LEU A 347 14.14 1.20 0.47
CA LEU A 347 15.03 1.58 -0.62
C LEU A 347 16.14 0.54 -0.81
N SER A 348 16.34 0.10 -2.05
CA SER A 348 17.49 -0.75 -2.40
C SER A 348 18.75 0.06 -2.63
N ALA A 349 18.66 1.30 -3.08
CA ALA A 349 19.81 2.19 -3.24
C ALA A 349 19.34 3.64 -3.34
N LEU A 350 20.26 4.58 -3.17
CA LEU A 350 20.11 5.98 -3.55
C LEU A 350 21.02 6.24 -4.75
N HIS A 351 20.47 6.72 -5.86
CA HIS A 351 21.22 6.90 -7.12
C HIS A 351 22.17 8.11 -7.03
N GLN A 352 23.34 8.03 -7.68
CA GLN A 352 24.35 9.11 -7.69
C GLN A 352 23.78 10.46 -8.16
N GLN A 353 23.08 10.48 -9.30
CA GLN A 353 22.41 11.68 -9.82
C GLN A 353 21.47 12.37 -8.80
N THR A 354 20.85 11.62 -7.89
CA THR A 354 19.99 12.20 -6.85
C THR A 354 20.79 13.09 -5.90
N VAL A 355 21.99 12.64 -5.54
CA VAL A 355 22.93 13.38 -4.69
C VAL A 355 23.56 14.54 -5.46
N GLU A 356 23.96 14.34 -6.71
CA GLU A 356 24.52 15.41 -7.56
C GLU A 356 23.52 16.54 -7.85
N SER A 357 22.22 16.24 -7.81
CA SER A 357 21.17 17.25 -7.96
C SER A 357 21.04 18.16 -6.73
N LEU A 358 21.73 17.83 -5.62
CA LEU A 358 21.71 18.54 -4.34
C LEU A 358 23.13 19.08 -4.02
N PRO A 359 23.50 20.26 -4.54
CA PRO A 359 24.89 20.73 -4.51
C PRO A 359 25.44 21.01 -3.10
N ASN A 360 24.58 21.36 -2.14
CA ASN A 360 24.96 21.70 -0.77
C ASN A 360 24.62 20.59 0.25
N LEU A 361 24.33 19.38 -0.22
CA LEU A 361 23.98 18.27 0.66
C LEU A 361 25.17 17.89 1.56
N GLN A 362 24.96 17.92 2.87
CA GLN A 362 25.97 17.62 3.87
C GLN A 362 25.75 16.24 4.49
N GLU A 363 24.49 15.89 4.78
CA GLU A 363 24.14 14.68 5.54
C GLU A 363 23.02 13.90 4.88
N VAL A 364 23.18 12.57 4.85
CA VAL A 364 22.20 11.62 4.35
C VAL A 364 21.98 10.49 5.36
N GLY A 365 20.73 10.25 5.72
CA GLY A 365 20.33 9.08 6.50
C GLY A 365 19.81 7.97 5.59
N LEU A 366 20.43 6.78 5.64
CA LEU A 366 20.01 5.59 4.88
C LEU A 366 19.86 4.33 5.73
N HIS A 367 20.05 4.41 7.06
CA HIS A 367 19.99 3.22 7.91
C HIS A 367 18.58 2.61 7.92
N GLY A 368 18.47 1.32 8.20
CA GLY A 368 17.19 0.61 8.21
C GLY A 368 16.57 0.36 6.81
N ASN A 369 17.35 0.51 5.73
CA ASN A 369 16.95 0.16 4.37
C ASN A 369 17.59 -1.16 3.89
N PRO A 370 16.93 -1.93 3.01
CA PRO A 370 17.49 -3.13 2.40
C PRO A 370 18.45 -2.79 1.25
N ILE A 371 19.58 -2.14 1.57
CA ILE A 371 20.51 -1.62 0.56
C ILE A 371 21.19 -2.74 -0.24
N ARG A 372 21.09 -2.70 -1.56
CA ARG A 372 21.87 -3.51 -2.51
C ARG A 372 23.15 -2.76 -2.86
N CYS A 373 24.28 -3.30 -2.44
CA CYS A 373 25.61 -2.74 -2.61
C CYS A 373 26.18 -3.10 -3.98
N ASP A 374 25.74 -2.36 -5.00
CA ASP A 374 26.15 -2.52 -6.38
C ASP A 374 26.49 -1.18 -7.05
N CYS A 375 26.40 -1.11 -8.38
CA CYS A 375 26.72 0.05 -9.17
C CYS A 375 25.93 1.32 -8.78
N VAL A 376 24.69 1.19 -8.29
CA VAL A 376 23.81 2.35 -8.05
C VAL A 376 24.25 3.16 -6.84
N ILE A 377 24.69 2.49 -5.76
CA ILE A 377 25.18 3.14 -4.54
C ILE A 377 26.71 3.24 -4.48
N ARG A 378 27.41 2.89 -5.56
CA ARG A 378 28.87 2.91 -5.64
C ARG A 378 29.48 4.28 -5.32
N TRP A 379 28.75 5.37 -5.59
CA TRP A 379 29.16 6.73 -5.23
C TRP A 379 29.46 6.89 -3.74
N ALA A 380 28.81 6.12 -2.86
CA ALA A 380 29.02 6.20 -1.42
C ALA A 380 30.49 6.02 -1.01
N ASN A 381 31.28 5.29 -1.81
CA ASN A 381 32.69 5.01 -1.54
C ASN A 381 33.64 5.69 -2.54
N ALA A 382 33.11 6.60 -3.36
CA ALA A 382 33.93 7.36 -4.30
C ALA A 382 34.78 8.41 -3.57
N THR A 383 36.04 8.56 -4.00
CA THR A 383 36.97 9.57 -3.52
C THR A 383 36.44 10.96 -3.90
N GLY A 384 36.08 11.79 -2.91
CA GLY A 384 35.56 13.15 -3.14
C GLY A 384 34.09 13.36 -2.75
N THR A 385 33.41 12.36 -2.19
CA THR A 385 32.09 12.56 -1.60
C THR A 385 32.17 13.30 -0.27
N HIS A 386 31.62 14.52 -0.22
CA HIS A 386 31.57 15.34 1.00
C HIS A 386 30.39 14.96 1.92
N VAL A 387 29.47 14.14 1.43
CA VAL A 387 28.22 13.76 2.12
C VAL A 387 28.48 12.77 3.25
N ARG A 388 28.12 13.13 4.48
CA ARG A 388 28.21 12.27 5.66
C ARG A 388 27.00 11.38 5.79
N PHE A 389 27.21 10.14 6.23
CA PHE A 389 26.13 9.21 6.51
C PHE A 389 25.74 9.35 7.98
N ILE A 390 24.46 9.52 8.24
CA ILE A 390 23.90 9.48 9.60
C ILE A 390 23.83 8.01 10.01
N GLU A 391 24.42 7.68 11.15
CA GLU A 391 24.61 6.29 11.61
C GLU A 391 25.24 5.37 10.55
N PRO A 392 26.51 5.63 10.14
CA PRO A 392 27.15 4.90 9.04
C PRO A 392 27.31 3.41 9.35
N GLN A 393 27.48 3.07 10.64
CA GLN A 393 27.61 1.69 11.12
C GLN A 393 26.28 0.92 11.10
N SER A 394 25.15 1.62 11.11
CA SER A 394 23.80 1.06 10.98
C SER A 394 23.36 0.94 9.51
N THR A 395 24.11 1.53 8.57
CA THR A 395 23.80 1.48 7.14
C THR A 395 24.51 0.30 6.50
N LEU A 396 23.83 -0.86 6.47
CA LEU A 396 24.39 -2.14 6.06
C LEU A 396 23.90 -2.60 4.68
N CYS A 397 24.73 -3.33 3.97
CA CYS A 397 24.34 -4.04 2.75
C CYS A 397 23.41 -5.23 3.07
N ALA A 398 22.28 -5.33 2.37
CA ALA A 398 21.39 -6.49 2.36
C ALA A 398 21.71 -7.45 1.20
N GLU A 399 22.14 -6.91 0.06
CA GLU A 399 22.56 -7.65 -1.13
C GLU A 399 23.88 -7.07 -1.67
N PRO A 400 24.70 -7.82 -2.44
CA PRO A 400 24.60 -9.27 -2.67
C PRO A 400 24.95 -10.09 -1.40
N PRO A 401 24.70 -11.42 -1.38
CA PRO A 401 24.95 -12.28 -0.22
C PRO A 401 26.38 -12.20 0.33
N ASP A 402 27.37 -12.01 -0.52
CA ASP A 402 28.79 -11.93 -0.13
C ASP A 402 29.13 -10.68 0.70
N LEU A 403 28.32 -9.63 0.59
CA LEU A 403 28.48 -8.35 1.28
C LEU A 403 27.45 -8.13 2.38
N GLN A 404 26.59 -9.12 2.64
CA GLN A 404 25.49 -8.98 3.58
C GLN A 404 26.00 -8.60 4.99
N ARG A 405 25.32 -7.61 5.61
CA ARG A 405 25.65 -7.03 6.93
C ARG A 405 26.98 -6.27 7.00
N ARG A 406 27.65 -6.00 5.88
CA ARG A 406 28.80 -5.07 5.88
C ARG A 406 28.32 -3.62 5.83
N PRO A 407 28.95 -2.69 6.58
CA PRO A 407 28.66 -1.27 6.45
C PRO A 407 28.97 -0.79 5.03
N VAL A 408 28.04 -0.05 4.41
CA VAL A 408 28.16 0.40 3.00
C VAL A 408 29.48 1.16 2.78
N ARG A 409 29.85 2.05 3.72
CA ARG A 409 31.09 2.85 3.66
C ARG A 409 32.39 2.05 3.74
N GLU A 410 32.33 0.81 4.22
CA GLU A 410 33.49 -0.06 4.40
C GLU A 410 33.67 -1.04 3.23
N VAL A 411 32.71 -1.13 2.31
CA VAL A 411 32.82 -1.96 1.12
C VAL A 411 33.87 -1.37 0.17
N PRO A 412 34.91 -2.12 -0.23
CA PRO A 412 35.89 -1.62 -1.19
C PRO A 412 35.23 -1.19 -2.50
N PHE A 413 35.60 -0.01 -3.02
CA PHE A 413 35.05 0.54 -4.26
C PHE A 413 35.13 -0.41 -5.48
N ARG A 414 36.10 -1.35 -5.48
CA ARG A 414 36.28 -2.35 -6.56
C ARG A 414 35.31 -3.53 -6.48
N GLU A 415 34.70 -3.79 -5.32
CA GLU A 415 33.72 -4.87 -5.15
C GLU A 415 32.36 -4.50 -5.74
N MET A 416 32.03 -3.21 -5.79
CA MET A 416 30.86 -2.68 -6.48
C MET A 416 31.20 -2.47 -7.97
N THR A 417 30.51 -3.14 -8.88
CA THR A 417 30.75 -3.03 -10.34
C THR A 417 30.33 -1.67 -10.90
N ASP A 418 30.88 -1.25 -12.06
CA ASP A 418 30.51 0.04 -12.69
C ASP A 418 29.14 -0.02 -13.38
N HIS A 419 28.76 -1.21 -13.85
CA HIS A 419 27.47 -1.49 -14.45
C HIS A 419 26.79 -2.61 -13.67
N CYS A 420 25.47 -2.58 -13.58
CA CYS A 420 24.72 -3.63 -12.88
C CYS A 420 23.37 -3.94 -13.54
N LEU A 421 22.84 -5.11 -13.18
CA LEU A 421 21.55 -5.58 -13.67
C LEU A 421 20.43 -4.66 -13.15
N PRO A 422 19.42 -4.35 -13.99
CA PRO A 422 18.25 -3.63 -13.54
C PRO A 422 17.58 -4.33 -12.37
N LEU A 423 17.03 -3.53 -11.47
CA LEU A 423 16.21 -4.01 -10.36
C LEU A 423 14.89 -3.26 -10.36
N ILE A 424 13.80 -3.94 -10.69
CA ILE A 424 12.45 -3.40 -10.56
C ILE A 424 12.11 -3.32 -9.08
N SER A 425 11.59 -2.18 -8.62
CA SER A 425 11.31 -1.97 -7.20
C SER A 425 10.36 -3.07 -6.66
N PRO A 426 10.70 -3.70 -5.52
CA PRO A 426 9.90 -4.79 -4.94
C PRO A 426 8.46 -4.40 -4.61
N ARG A 427 8.17 -3.11 -4.45
CA ARG A 427 6.83 -2.60 -4.11
C ARG A 427 6.18 -1.76 -5.22
N SER A 428 6.77 -1.71 -6.43
CA SER A 428 6.25 -0.94 -7.58
C SER A 428 4.76 -1.18 -7.89
N PHE A 429 4.30 -2.43 -7.85
CA PHE A 429 2.89 -2.82 -8.01
C PHE A 429 2.62 -4.18 -7.34
N PRO A 430 1.37 -4.48 -6.95
CA PRO A 430 1.01 -5.75 -6.33
C PRO A 430 1.08 -6.93 -7.33
N SER A 431 1.13 -8.16 -6.82
CA SER A 431 1.13 -9.38 -7.64
C SER A 431 -0.23 -9.68 -8.29
N SER A 432 -1.33 -9.17 -7.71
CA SER A 432 -2.67 -9.25 -8.27
C SER A 432 -3.40 -7.94 -8.08
N LEU A 433 -4.11 -7.51 -9.12
CA LEU A 433 -4.90 -6.28 -9.14
C LEU A 433 -6.33 -6.61 -9.59
N GLN A 434 -7.31 -6.24 -8.76
CA GLN A 434 -8.74 -6.37 -9.07
C GLN A 434 -9.26 -5.05 -9.62
N ILE A 435 -9.98 -5.10 -10.73
CA ILE A 435 -10.49 -3.90 -11.44
C ILE A 435 -11.93 -4.16 -11.85
N ALA A 436 -12.83 -3.20 -11.66
CA ALA A 436 -14.19 -3.36 -12.19
C ALA A 436 -14.22 -3.18 -13.71
N SER A 437 -15.05 -3.96 -14.40
CA SER A 437 -15.22 -3.83 -15.85
C SER A 437 -15.62 -2.39 -16.23
N GLY A 438 -14.84 -1.76 -17.11
CA GLY A 438 -15.03 -0.39 -17.58
C GLY A 438 -14.14 0.64 -16.89
N GLU A 439 -13.52 0.32 -15.75
CA GLU A 439 -12.58 1.20 -15.06
C GLU A 439 -11.23 1.28 -15.78
N SER A 440 -10.43 2.29 -15.44
CA SER A 440 -9.07 2.44 -15.92
C SER A 440 -8.12 2.36 -14.74
N THR A 441 -6.95 1.77 -14.94
CA THR A 441 -5.93 1.64 -13.89
C THR A 441 -4.56 2.02 -14.43
N VAL A 442 -3.64 2.27 -13.50
CA VAL A 442 -2.28 2.67 -13.80
C VAL A 442 -1.32 1.81 -12.99
N LEU A 443 -0.33 1.22 -13.67
CA LEU A 443 0.70 0.36 -13.10
C LEU A 443 2.06 1.01 -13.31
N HIS A 444 2.71 1.42 -12.22
CA HIS A 444 4.00 2.09 -12.26
C HIS A 444 5.13 1.08 -12.13
N CYS A 445 5.84 0.79 -13.22
CA CYS A 445 7.05 0.00 -13.15
C CYS A 445 8.26 0.93 -13.02
N ARG A 446 8.97 0.83 -11.89
CA ARG A 446 10.16 1.64 -11.60
C ARG A 446 11.36 0.73 -11.39
N ALA A 447 12.47 1.02 -12.05
CA ALA A 447 13.69 0.22 -11.93
C ALA A 447 14.94 1.10 -11.80
N LEU A 448 15.94 0.60 -11.07
CA LEU A 448 17.27 1.23 -10.94
C LEU A 448 18.32 0.32 -11.57
N ALA A 449 19.26 0.92 -12.32
CA ALA A 449 20.41 0.24 -12.92
C ALA A 449 21.42 1.28 -13.44
N GLU A 450 22.67 0.86 -13.65
CA GLU A 450 23.64 1.57 -14.50
C GLU A 450 24.09 0.64 -15.64
N PRO A 451 23.89 1.00 -16.92
CA PRO A 451 23.17 2.19 -17.39
C PRO A 451 21.66 2.10 -17.21
N GLU A 452 20.98 3.26 -17.25
CA GLU A 452 19.53 3.39 -17.09
C GLU A 452 18.77 2.39 -17.99
N PRO A 453 17.84 1.59 -17.45
CA PRO A 453 17.18 0.54 -18.21
C PRO A 453 16.05 1.06 -19.10
N GLU A 454 15.89 0.46 -20.28
CA GLU A 454 14.67 0.59 -21.08
C GLU A 454 13.55 -0.23 -20.44
N ILE A 455 12.41 0.40 -20.17
CA ILE A 455 11.24 -0.28 -19.59
C ILE A 455 10.17 -0.48 -20.66
N TYR A 456 9.66 -1.71 -20.75
CA TYR A 456 8.52 -2.05 -21.60
C TYR A 456 7.61 -3.07 -20.91
N TRP A 457 6.39 -3.20 -21.43
CA TRP A 457 5.39 -4.14 -20.90
C TRP A 457 5.06 -5.23 -21.90
N VAL A 458 4.73 -6.41 -21.40
CA VAL A 458 4.25 -7.54 -22.19
C VAL A 458 2.83 -7.87 -21.74
N THR A 459 1.88 -7.87 -22.68
CA THR A 459 0.47 -8.21 -22.41
C THR A 459 0.27 -9.71 -22.23
N PRO A 460 -0.89 -10.17 -21.72
CA PRO A 460 -1.22 -11.60 -21.62
C PRO A 460 -1.19 -12.34 -22.97
N ALA A 461 -1.40 -11.62 -24.07
CA ALA A 461 -1.29 -12.15 -25.44
C ALA A 461 0.15 -12.19 -25.98
N GLY A 462 1.15 -11.80 -25.17
CA GLY A 462 2.56 -11.77 -25.58
C GLY A 462 2.96 -10.53 -26.39
N VAL A 463 2.12 -9.48 -26.43
CA VAL A 463 2.42 -8.27 -27.21
C VAL A 463 3.34 -7.35 -26.41
N ARG A 464 4.48 -6.97 -26.99
CA ARG A 464 5.39 -5.95 -26.42
C ARG A 464 4.83 -4.54 -26.66
N LEU A 465 4.55 -3.85 -25.56
CA LEU A 465 4.12 -2.46 -25.50
C LEU A 465 5.31 -1.57 -25.11
N THR A 466 5.60 -0.60 -25.96
CA THR A 466 6.62 0.44 -25.73
C THR A 466 5.97 1.82 -25.77
N PRO A 467 6.63 2.87 -25.29
CA PRO A 467 6.08 4.23 -25.34
C PRO A 467 5.66 4.68 -26.75
N ALA A 468 6.42 4.25 -27.77
CA ALA A 468 6.13 4.53 -29.18
C ALA A 468 4.88 3.80 -29.72
N ARG A 469 4.46 2.70 -29.06
CA ARG A 469 3.29 1.88 -29.45
C ARG A 469 2.11 2.16 -28.53
N SER A 470 1.67 3.41 -28.50
CA SER A 470 0.45 3.80 -27.79
C SER A 470 -0.79 3.43 -28.59
N GLY A 471 -1.68 2.63 -27.98
CA GLY A 471 -2.96 2.21 -28.56
C GLY A 471 -4.14 2.88 -27.86
N ARG A 472 -5.36 2.55 -28.29
CA ARG A 472 -6.59 3.08 -27.67
C ARG A 472 -6.85 2.53 -26.26
N ARG A 473 -6.38 1.31 -25.97
CA ARG A 473 -6.58 0.59 -24.69
C ARG A 473 -5.35 0.60 -23.78
N TYR A 474 -4.16 0.64 -24.36
CA TYR A 474 -2.89 0.60 -23.64
C TYR A 474 -2.08 1.85 -23.95
N ARG A 475 -1.58 2.51 -22.91
CA ARG A 475 -0.61 3.59 -23.05
C ARG A 475 0.56 3.32 -22.12
N VAL A 476 1.76 3.23 -22.68
CA VAL A 476 3.00 3.13 -21.90
C VAL A 476 3.67 4.48 -21.92
N PHE A 477 4.02 5.00 -20.77
CA PHE A 477 4.77 6.24 -20.65
C PHE A 477 6.29 5.96 -20.65
N PRO A 478 7.13 6.90 -21.12
CA PRO A 478 8.59 6.73 -21.17
C PRO A 478 9.21 6.31 -19.84
N GLU A 479 8.62 6.74 -18.73
CA GLU A 479 9.06 6.40 -17.38
C GLU A 479 8.66 4.98 -16.89
N GLY A 480 8.05 4.15 -17.74
CA GLY A 480 7.70 2.75 -17.44
C GLY A 480 6.29 2.52 -16.90
N THR A 481 5.47 3.58 -16.79
CA THR A 481 4.07 3.48 -16.37
C THR A 481 3.19 2.88 -17.46
N LEU A 482 2.41 1.84 -17.16
CA LEU A 482 1.35 1.31 -18.02
C LEU A 482 -0.01 1.80 -17.57
N GLU A 483 -0.70 2.53 -18.43
CA GLU A 483 -2.10 2.92 -18.26
C GLU A 483 -2.99 1.97 -19.08
N LEU A 484 -3.90 1.29 -18.37
CA LEU A 484 -4.91 0.40 -18.91
C LEU A 484 -6.25 1.16 -18.92
N ARG A 485 -6.80 1.42 -20.11
CA ARG A 485 -8.02 2.22 -20.27
C ARG A 485 -9.24 1.36 -20.56
N ARG A 486 -10.32 1.60 -19.80
CA ARG A 486 -11.62 0.90 -19.94
C ARG A 486 -11.44 -0.61 -19.98
N VAL A 487 -10.91 -1.19 -18.91
CA VAL A 487 -10.56 -2.62 -18.82
C VAL A 487 -11.82 -3.48 -18.93
N THR A 488 -11.84 -4.46 -19.84
CA THR A 488 -12.89 -5.49 -19.95
C THR A 488 -12.28 -6.87 -19.71
N ALA A 489 -13.11 -7.92 -19.71
CA ALA A 489 -12.65 -9.30 -19.50
C ALA A 489 -11.58 -9.76 -20.51
N GLU A 490 -11.45 -9.10 -21.67
CA GLU A 490 -10.42 -9.39 -22.67
C GLU A 490 -9.02 -8.95 -22.23
N GLU A 491 -8.94 -7.90 -21.40
CA GLU A 491 -7.67 -7.42 -20.84
C GLU A 491 -7.27 -8.13 -19.55
N ALA A 492 -8.07 -9.08 -19.07
CA ALA A 492 -7.70 -9.89 -17.92
C ALA A 492 -6.52 -10.81 -18.25
N GLY A 493 -5.59 -10.96 -17.31
CA GLY A 493 -4.46 -11.88 -17.45
C GLY A 493 -3.16 -11.36 -16.82
N LEU A 494 -2.06 -12.04 -17.16
CA LEU A 494 -0.75 -11.76 -16.63
C LEU A 494 -0.02 -10.70 -17.47
N TYR A 495 0.21 -9.53 -16.90
CA TYR A 495 1.07 -8.49 -17.47
C TYR A 495 2.46 -8.62 -16.89
N THR A 496 3.49 -8.42 -17.73
CA THR A 496 4.89 -8.47 -17.30
C THR A 496 5.57 -7.15 -17.61
N CYS A 497 6.08 -6.46 -16.59
CA CYS A 497 7.04 -5.39 -16.79
C CYS A 497 8.43 -6.00 -16.99
N VAL A 498 9.17 -5.50 -17.98
CA VAL A 498 10.56 -5.85 -18.22
C VAL A 498 11.40 -4.58 -18.20
N ALA A 499 12.45 -4.57 -17.37
CA ALA A 499 13.47 -3.52 -17.35
C ALA A 499 14.78 -4.12 -17.88
N GLN A 500 15.29 -3.59 -18.98
CA GLN A 500 16.46 -4.15 -19.68
C GLN A 500 17.54 -3.09 -19.91
N ASN A 501 18.79 -3.45 -19.64
CA ASN A 501 19.96 -2.69 -20.06
C ASN A 501 20.98 -3.61 -20.76
N LEU A 502 22.18 -3.09 -21.03
CA LEU A 502 23.24 -3.85 -21.71
C LEU A 502 23.85 -5.00 -20.88
N VAL A 503 23.61 -5.02 -19.56
CA VAL A 503 24.08 -6.08 -18.66
C VAL A 503 23.08 -7.24 -18.62
N GLY A 504 21.77 -6.95 -18.69
CA GLY A 504 20.72 -7.94 -18.68
C GLY A 504 19.34 -7.34 -18.44
N ALA A 505 18.41 -8.15 -17.92
CA ALA A 505 17.04 -7.71 -17.67
C ALA A 505 16.47 -8.26 -16.36
N ASP A 506 15.58 -7.51 -15.75
CA ASP A 506 14.73 -7.93 -14.64
C ASP A 506 13.26 -7.86 -15.06
N THR A 507 12.44 -8.73 -14.49
CA THR A 507 11.03 -8.88 -14.87
C THR A 507 10.13 -9.03 -13.66
N LYS A 508 8.97 -8.35 -13.70
CA LYS A 508 7.96 -8.45 -12.65
C LYS A 508 6.56 -8.55 -13.22
N THR A 509 5.76 -9.42 -12.65
CA THR A 509 4.43 -9.76 -13.17
C THR A 509 3.31 -9.28 -12.27
N VAL A 510 2.17 -8.94 -12.87
CA VAL A 510 0.91 -8.64 -12.17
C VAL A 510 -0.25 -9.34 -12.88
N SER A 511 -1.05 -10.05 -12.08
CA SER A 511 -2.28 -10.68 -12.53
C SER A 511 -3.44 -9.69 -12.44
N VAL A 512 -3.87 -9.15 -13.58
CA VAL A 512 -5.05 -8.28 -13.69
C VAL A 512 -6.29 -9.15 -13.77
N VAL A 513 -7.20 -8.97 -12.81
CA VAL A 513 -8.47 -9.67 -12.72
C VAL A 513 -9.59 -8.64 -12.83
N VAL A 514 -10.58 -8.94 -13.67
CA VAL A 514 -11.67 -8.01 -13.98
C VAL A 514 -12.95 -8.52 -13.33
N GLY A 515 -13.41 -7.81 -12.30
CA GLY A 515 -14.67 -8.08 -11.62
C GLY A 515 -15.85 -7.54 -12.43
N HIS A 516 -16.96 -8.27 -12.42
CA HIS A 516 -18.24 -7.69 -12.86
C HIS A 516 -18.69 -6.63 -11.85
N ALA A 517 -19.33 -5.55 -12.33
CA ALA A 517 -20.02 -4.58 -11.47
C ALA A 517 -21.02 -5.30 -10.54
N PRO A 518 -21.30 -4.78 -9.34
CA PRO A 518 -22.31 -5.37 -8.46
C PRO A 518 -23.65 -5.41 -9.20
N PHE A 519 -24.07 -6.63 -9.50
CA PHE A 519 -25.31 -6.95 -10.18
C PHE A 519 -26.48 -6.55 -9.26
N GLN A 520 -27.37 -5.67 -9.72
CA GLN A 520 -28.63 -5.40 -9.02
C GLN A 520 -29.46 -6.70 -8.99
N PRO A 521 -29.92 -7.18 -7.81
CA PRO A 521 -30.64 -8.42 -7.71
C PRO A 521 -32.07 -8.24 -8.20
N GLY A 522 -32.29 -8.45 -9.50
CA GLY A 522 -33.61 -8.40 -10.09
C GLY A 522 -33.56 -8.77 -11.56
N ARG A 523 -33.98 -10.01 -11.87
CA ARG A 523 -34.06 -10.63 -13.20
C ARG A 523 -32.72 -10.93 -13.87
N ASP A 524 -32.19 -12.12 -13.57
CA ASP A 524 -32.21 -13.21 -14.55
C ASP A 524 -31.53 -14.45 -13.94
N LYS A 525 -32.26 -15.57 -13.90
CA LYS A 525 -31.64 -16.88 -13.72
C LYS A 525 -30.83 -17.16 -14.98
N GLY A 526 -29.55 -16.81 -14.98
CA GLY A 526 -28.60 -17.27 -15.99
C GLY A 526 -28.62 -18.81 -16.07
N PRO A 527 -28.40 -19.40 -17.25
CA PRO A 527 -28.49 -20.85 -17.43
C PRO A 527 -27.42 -21.53 -16.56
N GLY A 528 -27.85 -22.39 -15.64
CA GLY A 528 -26.93 -23.21 -14.85
C GLY A 528 -26.03 -24.07 -15.75
N LEU A 529 -24.82 -24.41 -15.27
CA LEU A 529 -23.88 -25.31 -15.94
C LEU A 529 -24.61 -26.58 -16.44
N LYS A 530 -24.59 -26.81 -17.76
CA LYS A 530 -25.16 -28.01 -18.39
C LYS A 530 -24.06 -28.86 -19.01
N LEU A 531 -23.97 -30.11 -18.56
CA LEU A 531 -23.12 -31.14 -19.14
C LEU A 531 -23.97 -32.00 -20.08
N HIS A 532 -23.45 -32.31 -21.26
CA HIS A 532 -24.13 -33.12 -22.27
C HIS A 532 -23.25 -34.27 -22.75
N VAL A 533 -23.88 -35.42 -23.03
CA VAL A 533 -23.24 -36.54 -23.72
C VAL A 533 -23.35 -36.27 -25.21
N GLN A 534 -22.21 -36.09 -25.87
CA GLN A 534 -22.16 -35.83 -27.31
C GLN A 534 -22.23 -37.14 -28.09
N GLU A 535 -21.41 -38.14 -27.73
CA GLU A 535 -21.35 -39.44 -28.41
C GLU A 535 -21.00 -40.58 -27.44
N THR A 536 -21.56 -41.78 -27.70
CA THR A 536 -21.23 -43.02 -26.97
C THR A 536 -20.75 -44.12 -27.91
N HIS A 537 -19.65 -44.76 -27.54
CA HIS A 537 -19.01 -45.87 -28.23
C HIS A 537 -18.80 -47.07 -27.27
N PRO A 538 -18.36 -48.24 -27.76
CA PRO A 538 -18.16 -49.40 -26.88
C PRO A 538 -17.10 -49.21 -25.79
N TYR A 539 -16.09 -48.36 -26.02
CA TYR A 539 -14.96 -48.18 -25.09
C TYR A 539 -14.67 -46.72 -24.71
N HIS A 540 -15.50 -45.78 -25.16
CA HIS A 540 -15.32 -44.37 -24.83
C HIS A 540 -16.63 -43.56 -24.89
N ILE A 541 -16.67 -42.44 -24.16
CA ILE A 541 -17.81 -41.51 -24.09
C ILE A 541 -17.28 -40.08 -24.27
N LEU A 542 -17.83 -39.35 -25.23
CA LEU A 542 -17.50 -37.95 -25.50
C LEU A 542 -18.50 -37.04 -24.80
N LEU A 543 -17.99 -36.18 -23.91
CA LEU A 543 -18.76 -35.18 -23.18
C LEU A 543 -18.52 -33.78 -23.75
N PHE A 544 -19.56 -32.94 -23.70
CA PHE A 544 -19.53 -31.54 -24.12
C PHE A 544 -20.19 -30.64 -23.09
N TRP A 545 -19.60 -29.47 -22.82
CA TRP A 545 -20.20 -28.42 -22.02
C TRP A 545 -19.72 -27.05 -22.51
N ALA A 546 -20.53 -26.02 -22.28
CA ALA A 546 -20.11 -24.64 -22.47
C ALA A 546 -19.42 -24.17 -21.17
N PRO A 547 -18.11 -23.84 -21.18
CA PRO A 547 -17.43 -23.39 -19.98
C PRO A 547 -17.94 -21.98 -19.59
N PRO A 548 -18.40 -21.78 -18.34
CA PRO A 548 -18.71 -20.46 -17.83
C PRO A 548 -17.50 -19.51 -17.88
N PRO A 549 -17.68 -18.18 -17.96
CA PRO A 549 -16.59 -17.24 -17.74
C PRO A 549 -16.08 -17.34 -16.28
N ASN A 550 -14.81 -17.01 -16.03
CA ASN A 550 -14.19 -16.87 -14.69
C ASN A 550 -13.93 -18.18 -13.90
N ILE A 551 -13.58 -19.27 -14.58
CA ILE A 551 -13.25 -20.57 -13.94
C ILE A 551 -11.81 -20.61 -13.43
N VAL A 552 -11.64 -21.02 -12.17
CA VAL A 552 -10.32 -21.27 -11.56
C VAL A 552 -9.82 -22.67 -11.90
N SER A 553 -10.68 -23.68 -11.71
CA SER A 553 -10.40 -25.09 -11.97
C SER A 553 -11.63 -25.86 -12.43
N THR A 554 -11.42 -26.82 -13.33
CA THR A 554 -12.46 -27.74 -13.80
C THR A 554 -12.01 -29.18 -13.54
N ASN A 555 -12.82 -29.91 -12.79
CA ASN A 555 -12.59 -31.32 -12.47
C ASN A 555 -13.71 -32.16 -13.06
N LEU A 556 -13.36 -33.22 -13.78
CA LEU A 556 -14.31 -34.21 -14.28
C LEU A 556 -14.07 -35.52 -13.55
N THR A 557 -15.12 -36.05 -12.91
CA THR A 557 -15.09 -37.36 -12.24
C THR A 557 -16.05 -38.31 -12.92
N TRP A 558 -15.68 -39.59 -13.05
CA TRP A 558 -16.61 -40.62 -13.51
C TRP A 558 -16.42 -41.96 -12.80
N SER A 559 -17.50 -42.72 -12.67
CA SER A 559 -17.51 -44.05 -12.06
C SER A 559 -18.59 -44.92 -12.69
N SER A 560 -18.37 -46.24 -12.75
CA SER A 560 -19.43 -47.16 -13.14
C SER A 560 -20.41 -47.38 -11.99
N ALA A 561 -21.64 -47.80 -12.30
CA ALA A 561 -22.64 -48.16 -11.29
C ALA A 561 -22.26 -49.38 -10.43
N SER A 562 -21.26 -50.18 -10.84
CA SER A 562 -20.68 -51.26 -10.05
C SER A 562 -19.63 -50.73 -9.07
N SER A 563 -18.72 -49.87 -9.53
CA SER A 563 -17.63 -49.29 -8.73
C SER A 563 -18.14 -48.40 -7.58
N LEU A 564 -19.30 -47.75 -7.75
CA LEU A 564 -20.02 -47.02 -6.68
C LEU A 564 -20.57 -47.93 -5.55
N ARG A 565 -20.83 -49.21 -5.83
CA ARG A 565 -21.28 -50.20 -4.84
C ARG A 565 -20.12 -50.84 -4.09
N ASP A 566 -18.95 -50.93 -4.72
CA ASP A 566 -17.74 -51.57 -4.19
C ASP A 566 -16.79 -50.57 -3.46
N HIS A 567 -17.24 -49.33 -3.21
CA HIS A 567 -16.46 -48.25 -2.57
C HIS A 567 -15.11 -47.92 -3.24
N GLU A 568 -14.99 -48.18 -4.55
CA GLU A 568 -13.80 -47.79 -5.31
C GLU A 568 -13.82 -46.29 -5.64
N ALA A 569 -12.65 -45.65 -5.58
CA ALA A 569 -12.52 -44.22 -5.83
C ALA A 569 -12.85 -43.86 -7.29
N PRO A 570 -13.69 -42.83 -7.56
CA PRO A 570 -14.04 -42.43 -8.91
C PRO A 570 -12.80 -41.92 -9.66
N ALA A 571 -12.73 -42.22 -10.96
CA ALA A 571 -11.66 -41.72 -11.80
C ALA A 571 -11.78 -40.19 -11.94
N LEU A 572 -10.66 -39.48 -11.80
CA LEU A 572 -10.60 -38.01 -11.82
C LEU A 572 -9.69 -37.51 -12.94
N ALA A 573 -10.17 -36.53 -13.71
CA ALA A 573 -9.38 -35.74 -14.64
C ALA A 573 -9.45 -34.25 -14.28
N ARG A 574 -8.28 -33.62 -14.14
CA ARG A 574 -8.17 -32.15 -14.05
C ARG A 574 -8.02 -31.59 -15.45
N LEU A 575 -8.94 -30.71 -15.84
CA LEU A 575 -9.03 -30.21 -17.21
C LEU A 575 -8.38 -28.83 -17.35
N PRO A 576 -7.58 -28.58 -18.41
CA PRO A 576 -7.04 -27.25 -18.71
C PRO A 576 -8.14 -26.21 -18.95
N ARG A 577 -7.85 -24.94 -18.65
CA ARG A 577 -8.77 -23.81 -18.92
C ARG A 577 -9.11 -23.74 -20.42
N GLY A 578 -10.38 -23.54 -20.76
CA GLY A 578 -10.87 -23.51 -22.15
C GLY A 578 -11.33 -24.85 -22.74
N THR A 579 -11.18 -25.95 -21.98
CA THR A 579 -11.71 -27.26 -22.39
C THR A 579 -13.24 -27.24 -22.40
N HIS A 580 -13.83 -27.57 -23.54
CA HIS A 580 -15.29 -27.63 -23.77
C HIS A 580 -15.75 -29.03 -24.22
N ARG A 581 -14.80 -29.95 -24.48
CA ARG A 581 -15.03 -31.35 -24.85
C ARG A 581 -14.03 -32.24 -24.13
N TYR A 582 -14.48 -33.41 -23.69
CA TYR A 582 -13.58 -34.42 -23.11
C TYR A 582 -14.01 -35.84 -23.46
N ASN A 583 -13.04 -36.64 -23.89
CA ASN A 583 -13.27 -38.03 -24.27
C ASN A 583 -12.81 -38.96 -23.14
N ILE A 584 -13.75 -39.60 -22.46
CA ILE A 584 -13.47 -40.61 -21.45
C ILE A 584 -13.16 -41.93 -22.18
N THR A 585 -11.93 -42.42 -22.08
CA THR A 585 -11.45 -43.62 -22.77
C THR A 585 -11.21 -44.79 -21.82
N ARG A 586 -11.05 -46.01 -22.36
CA ARG A 586 -10.85 -47.25 -21.59
C ARG A 586 -12.06 -47.66 -20.74
N LEU A 587 -13.26 -47.40 -21.23
CA LEU A 587 -14.51 -47.82 -20.60
C LEU A 587 -14.85 -49.26 -20.99
N LEU A 588 -15.63 -49.95 -20.14
CA LEU A 588 -16.15 -51.28 -20.43
C LEU A 588 -17.38 -51.17 -21.34
N PRO A 589 -17.59 -52.09 -22.30
CA PRO A 589 -18.77 -52.10 -23.15
C PRO A 589 -20.04 -52.44 -22.36
N ALA A 590 -21.19 -52.01 -22.89
CA ALA A 590 -22.52 -52.22 -22.29
C ALA A 590 -22.71 -51.72 -20.84
N THR A 591 -21.83 -50.84 -20.35
CA THR A 591 -21.73 -50.44 -18.94
C THR A 591 -22.19 -49.00 -18.75
N GLU A 592 -22.96 -48.75 -17.68
CA GLU A 592 -23.39 -47.40 -17.29
C GLU A 592 -22.35 -46.68 -16.43
N TYR A 593 -22.06 -45.44 -16.82
CA TYR A 593 -21.15 -44.53 -16.13
C TYR A 593 -21.88 -43.25 -15.71
N TRP A 594 -21.60 -42.82 -14.48
CA TRP A 594 -22.00 -41.52 -13.94
C TRP A 594 -20.81 -40.57 -14.08
N ALA A 595 -20.99 -39.46 -14.79
CA ALA A 595 -19.95 -38.44 -14.97
C ALA A 595 -20.41 -37.11 -14.40
N CYS A 596 -19.57 -36.48 -13.57
CA CYS A 596 -19.83 -35.20 -12.94
C CYS A 596 -18.71 -34.20 -13.27
N LEU A 597 -19.09 -33.03 -13.75
CA LEU A 597 -18.24 -31.89 -14.01
C LEU A 597 -18.40 -30.88 -12.87
N GLN A 598 -17.33 -30.68 -12.10
CA GLN A 598 -17.26 -29.68 -11.05
C GLN A 598 -16.42 -28.50 -11.52
N VAL A 599 -17.00 -27.31 -11.47
CA VAL A 599 -16.38 -26.05 -11.89
C VAL A 599 -16.28 -25.16 -10.66
N ALA A 600 -15.06 -24.76 -10.30
CA ALA A 600 -14.81 -23.81 -9.22
C ALA A 600 -14.55 -22.41 -9.79
N PHE A 601 -15.23 -21.42 -9.24
CA PHE A 601 -15.15 -20.02 -9.65
C PHE A 601 -14.23 -19.21 -8.72
N ALA A 602 -13.77 -18.06 -9.20
CA ALA A 602 -12.81 -17.21 -8.49
C ALA A 602 -13.36 -16.55 -7.21
N ASP A 603 -14.69 -16.55 -7.06
CA ASP A 603 -15.44 -16.06 -5.91
C ASP A 603 -15.79 -17.17 -4.89
N ALA A 604 -15.10 -18.32 -4.98
CA ALA A 604 -15.26 -19.51 -4.13
C ALA A 604 -16.61 -20.24 -4.26
N HIS A 605 -17.45 -19.88 -5.23
CA HIS A 605 -18.63 -20.68 -5.58
C HIS A 605 -18.22 -21.90 -6.43
N THR A 606 -18.93 -23.02 -6.27
CA THR A 606 -18.74 -24.22 -7.12
C THR A 606 -20.05 -24.63 -7.77
N GLN A 607 -20.05 -24.87 -9.08
CA GLN A 607 -21.17 -25.47 -9.79
C GLN A 607 -20.84 -26.91 -10.15
N LEU A 608 -21.85 -27.79 -10.05
CA LEU A 608 -21.76 -29.21 -10.36
C LEU A 608 -22.82 -29.56 -11.40
N ALA A 609 -22.41 -30.22 -12.49
CA ALA A 609 -23.31 -30.75 -13.50
C ALA A 609 -22.97 -32.22 -13.77
N CYS A 610 -23.96 -33.11 -13.71
CA CYS A 610 -23.73 -34.54 -13.86
C CYS A 610 -24.65 -35.18 -14.90
N VAL A 611 -24.18 -36.22 -15.55
CA VAL A 611 -24.91 -36.99 -16.57
C VAL A 611 -24.65 -38.49 -16.45
N TRP A 612 -25.67 -39.27 -16.77
CA TRP A 612 -25.55 -40.71 -16.99
C TRP A 612 -25.28 -41.00 -18.46
N ALA A 613 -24.35 -41.92 -18.73
CA ALA A 613 -24.05 -42.36 -20.08
C ALA A 613 -23.73 -43.86 -20.09
N ARG A 614 -24.38 -44.61 -20.99
CA ARG A 614 -24.14 -46.04 -21.19
C ARG A 614 -23.30 -46.27 -22.44
N THR A 615 -22.20 -47.03 -22.30
CA THR A 615 -21.39 -47.47 -23.46
C THR A 615 -22.19 -48.48 -24.29
N LYS A 616 -21.94 -48.48 -25.60
CA LYS A 616 -22.59 -49.44 -26.51
C LYS A 616 -22.04 -50.85 -26.29
N GLU A 617 -22.80 -51.86 -26.69
CA GLU A 617 -22.29 -53.23 -26.74
C GLU A 617 -21.11 -53.31 -27.72
N ALA A 618 -20.05 -54.00 -27.33
CA ALA A 618 -19.00 -54.35 -28.27
C ALA A 618 -19.58 -55.38 -29.24
N SER A 619 -19.58 -55.06 -30.54
CA SER A 619 -20.08 -55.96 -31.56
C SER A 619 -19.35 -57.31 -31.47
N PRO A 620 -20.08 -58.45 -31.42
CA PRO A 620 -19.47 -59.75 -31.57
C PRO A 620 -18.76 -59.82 -32.92
N CYS A 621 -17.53 -60.33 -32.95
CA CYS A 621 -16.85 -60.68 -34.20
C CYS A 621 -17.59 -61.86 -34.85
N HIS A 622 -18.67 -61.58 -35.58
CA HIS A 622 -19.20 -62.53 -36.55
C HIS A 622 -18.28 -62.52 -37.78
N ARG A 623 -17.57 -63.64 -37.95
CA ARG A 623 -17.10 -64.08 -39.28
C ARG A 623 -18.35 -64.26 -40.14
N ALA A 624 -18.60 -63.31 -41.04
CA ALA A 624 -19.55 -63.48 -42.13
C ALA A 624 -18.78 -63.33 -43.45
N LEU A 625 -18.74 -64.46 -44.15
CA LEU A 625 -18.25 -64.69 -45.50
C LEU A 625 -19.22 -64.04 -46.50
N GLY A 626 -18.68 -63.40 -47.54
CA GLY A 626 -19.44 -62.86 -48.68
C GLY A 626 -19.96 -61.43 -48.44
N ASP A 627 -19.83 -60.47 -49.33
CA ASP A 627 -19.53 -60.54 -50.76
C ASP A 627 -19.25 -59.10 -51.24
N ARG A 628 -18.01 -58.77 -51.65
CA ARG A 628 -17.74 -57.73 -52.65
C ARG A 628 -16.42 -58.02 -53.39
N PRO A 629 -16.41 -57.89 -54.72
CA PRO A 629 -15.40 -58.43 -55.61
C PRO A 629 -14.19 -57.49 -55.67
N GLY A 630 -13.01 -57.99 -55.34
CA GLY A 630 -11.78 -57.18 -55.45
C GLY A 630 -10.48 -57.99 -55.43
N LEU A 631 -10.52 -59.26 -55.02
CA LEU A 631 -9.30 -60.08 -54.88
C LEU A 631 -9.06 -61.05 -56.05
N ILE A 632 -10.06 -61.34 -56.88
CA ILE A 632 -9.88 -62.18 -58.09
C ILE A 632 -9.28 -61.39 -59.26
N ALA A 633 -9.49 -60.07 -59.34
CA ALA A 633 -8.88 -59.20 -60.35
C ALA A 633 -7.38 -58.93 -60.08
N ILE A 634 -6.95 -58.94 -58.81
CA ILE A 634 -5.57 -58.61 -58.42
C ILE A 634 -4.66 -59.84 -58.54
N LEU A 635 -5.19 -61.06 -58.31
CA LEU A 635 -4.44 -62.30 -58.55
C LEU A 635 -4.36 -62.67 -60.04
N ALA A 636 -5.35 -62.30 -60.86
CA ALA A 636 -5.28 -62.48 -62.31
C ALA A 636 -4.26 -61.53 -62.98
N LEU A 637 -4.10 -60.30 -62.48
CA LEU A 637 -3.12 -59.33 -63.00
C LEU A 637 -1.67 -59.69 -62.63
N ALA A 638 -1.44 -60.26 -61.45
CA ALA A 638 -0.11 -60.69 -61.00
C ALA A 638 0.40 -61.92 -61.76
N VAL A 639 -0.49 -62.85 -62.14
CA VAL A 639 -0.14 -64.04 -62.94
C VAL A 639 0.09 -63.69 -64.41
N LEU A 640 -0.62 -62.69 -64.96
CA LEU A 640 -0.39 -62.18 -66.33
C LEU A 640 0.90 -61.35 -66.46
N LEU A 641 1.31 -60.62 -65.42
CA LEU A 641 2.57 -59.85 -65.42
C LEU A 641 3.82 -60.72 -65.20
N LEU A 642 3.70 -61.84 -64.49
CA LEU A 642 4.78 -62.84 -64.37
C LEU A 642 4.94 -63.70 -65.63
N ALA A 643 3.87 -63.88 -66.42
CA ALA A 643 3.94 -64.56 -67.72
C ALA A 643 4.54 -63.67 -68.84
N ALA A 644 4.41 -62.34 -68.76
CA ALA A 644 5.00 -61.40 -69.72
C ALA A 644 6.51 -61.14 -69.50
N GLY A 645 7.00 -61.32 -68.26
CA GLY A 645 8.43 -61.18 -67.93
C GLY A 645 9.32 -62.35 -68.42
N LEU A 646 8.73 -63.52 -68.64
CA LEU A 646 9.44 -64.72 -69.15
C LEU A 646 9.49 -64.78 -70.69
N ALA A 647 8.78 -63.91 -71.40
CA ALA A 647 8.78 -63.86 -72.87
C ALA A 647 9.73 -62.80 -73.47
N ALA A 648 10.39 -61.96 -72.65
CA ALA A 648 11.31 -60.91 -73.11
C ALA A 648 12.81 -61.27 -72.96
N HIS A 649 13.12 -62.53 -72.61
CA HIS A 649 14.50 -63.00 -72.38
C HIS A 649 15.05 -63.98 -73.43
N LEU A 650 14.51 -63.95 -74.66
CA LEU A 650 15.08 -64.61 -75.83
C LEU A 650 15.13 -63.64 -77.03
N GLY A 651 16.35 -63.26 -77.43
CA GLY A 651 16.66 -62.55 -78.68
C GLY A 651 17.41 -61.23 -78.46
N ARG A 652 18.74 -61.27 -78.33
CA ARG A 652 19.73 -60.85 -79.36
C ARG A 652 19.58 -59.38 -79.81
N GLY A 653 20.59 -58.50 -79.79
CA GLY A 653 22.02 -58.64 -79.50
C GLY A 653 22.81 -57.47 -80.12
N GLN A 654 24.04 -57.25 -79.61
CA GLN A 654 25.18 -56.47 -80.16
C GLN A 654 24.99 -54.94 -80.25
N SER A 655 25.99 -54.06 -80.04
CA SER A 655 27.46 -54.11 -80.09
C SER A 655 28.06 -53.01 -79.17
N LYS A 656 29.02 -53.31 -78.27
CA LYS A 656 30.49 -53.07 -78.32
C LYS A 656 31.02 -51.61 -78.26
N GLN A 657 32.13 -51.50 -77.50
CA GLN A 657 33.15 -50.43 -77.32
C GLN A 657 32.78 -49.32 -76.32
N GLY A 658 33.62 -48.87 -75.38
CA GLY A 658 35.00 -49.17 -74.97
C GLY A 658 35.39 -48.13 -73.89
N VAL A 659 35.97 -48.54 -72.75
CA VAL A 659 37.38 -48.31 -72.35
C VAL A 659 37.63 -47.03 -71.52
N VAL A 660 38.19 -47.25 -70.30
CA VAL A 660 39.03 -46.37 -69.43
C VAL A 660 38.31 -45.18 -68.77
N GLY A 661 38.48 -44.82 -67.49
CA GLY A 661 39.49 -45.10 -66.48
C GLY A 661 39.94 -43.75 -65.87
N GLU A 662 40.06 -43.73 -64.54
CA GLU A 662 40.74 -42.72 -63.70
C GLU A 662 39.96 -41.51 -63.11
N LYS A 663 40.17 -41.35 -61.79
CA LYS A 663 40.00 -40.15 -60.94
C LYS A 663 41.04 -39.06 -61.35
N PRO A 664 41.28 -37.91 -60.65
CA PRO A 664 40.62 -37.27 -59.49
C PRO A 664 40.45 -35.72 -59.67
N LEU A 665 40.22 -35.02 -58.54
CA LEU A 665 40.56 -33.61 -58.23
C LEU A 665 39.44 -32.55 -58.36
N LEU A 666 39.02 -32.06 -57.20
CA LEU A 666 38.60 -30.66 -56.93
C LEU A 666 39.85 -29.76 -57.06
N PRO A 667 39.74 -28.44 -57.40
CA PRO A 667 39.11 -27.46 -56.50
C PRO A 667 38.58 -26.11 -57.09
N VAL A 668 38.01 -25.30 -56.18
CA VAL A 668 37.91 -23.80 -56.15
C VAL A 668 36.79 -23.07 -56.95
N TRP A 669 35.86 -22.52 -56.14
CA TRP A 669 35.16 -21.21 -56.07
C TRP A 669 34.53 -20.60 -57.36
N ALA A 670 33.31 -20.04 -57.36
CA ALA A 670 32.78 -19.06 -56.41
C ALA A 670 31.25 -18.78 -56.55
N PHE A 671 30.61 -18.49 -55.41
CA PHE A 671 29.38 -17.69 -55.10
C PHE A 671 28.04 -18.04 -55.80
N TRP A 672 26.88 -18.16 -55.12
CA TRP A 672 26.25 -17.32 -54.08
C TRP A 672 25.41 -18.16 -53.08
N GLY A 673 25.31 -17.76 -51.81
CA GLY A 673 24.29 -18.29 -50.88
C GLY A 673 24.49 -17.87 -49.42
N TRP A 674 23.47 -17.23 -48.84
CA TRP A 674 23.45 -16.59 -47.53
C TRP A 674 23.65 -17.53 -46.33
N SER A 675 24.33 -17.00 -45.31
CA SER A 675 24.64 -17.64 -44.02
C SER A 675 23.75 -17.14 -42.87
N ALA A 676 23.28 -18.06 -42.03
CA ALA A 676 22.89 -17.82 -40.63
C ALA A 676 23.63 -18.83 -39.74
N PRO A 677 24.24 -18.42 -38.61
CA PRO A 677 24.94 -19.33 -37.70
C PRO A 677 24.07 -19.81 -36.53
N SER A 678 24.55 -20.91 -35.96
CA SER A 678 24.00 -21.79 -34.95
C SER A 678 24.44 -21.43 -33.53
N VAL A 679 23.58 -21.65 -32.52
CA VAL A 679 24.00 -21.94 -31.12
C VAL A 679 23.07 -22.98 -30.50
N ARG A 680 23.71 -23.92 -29.79
CA ARG A 680 23.19 -25.08 -29.06
C ARG A 680 22.40 -24.66 -27.80
N VAL A 681 21.33 -25.38 -27.48
CA VAL A 681 20.71 -25.38 -26.14
C VAL A 681 20.90 -26.75 -25.50
N VAL A 682 21.44 -26.71 -24.27
CA VAL A 682 21.65 -27.82 -23.34
C VAL A 682 20.33 -28.11 -22.62
N SER A 683 19.92 -29.38 -22.57
CA SER A 683 18.73 -29.85 -21.86
C SER A 683 19.06 -30.28 -20.42
N ALA A 684 18.19 -29.89 -19.48
CA ALA A 684 18.14 -30.36 -18.09
C ALA A 684 17.08 -31.49 -17.92
N PRO A 685 17.10 -32.29 -16.84
CA PRO A 685 16.99 -33.76 -16.89
C PRO A 685 15.58 -34.36 -16.84
N LEU A 686 15.51 -35.61 -17.32
CA LEU A 686 14.41 -36.56 -17.11
C LEU A 686 14.19 -36.85 -15.62
N VAL A 687 12.96 -36.65 -15.14
CA VAL A 687 12.45 -37.29 -13.93
C VAL A 687 11.57 -38.48 -14.39
N LEU A 688 12.04 -39.69 -14.12
CA LEU A 688 11.30 -40.94 -14.34
C LEU A 688 10.22 -41.12 -13.26
N PRO A 689 8.99 -41.50 -13.60
CA PRO A 689 7.99 -41.88 -12.61
C PRO A 689 8.28 -43.28 -12.02
N TRP A 690 8.20 -43.34 -10.69
CA TRP A 690 8.34 -44.51 -9.83
C TRP A 690 7.23 -45.54 -10.11
N ASN A 691 7.60 -46.81 -10.26
CA ASN A 691 6.71 -47.94 -10.54
C ASN A 691 6.50 -48.78 -9.24
N PRO A 692 5.30 -48.88 -8.65
CA PRO A 692 5.06 -49.69 -7.47
C PRO A 692 4.56 -51.08 -7.88
N GLY A 693 5.41 -52.10 -7.82
CA GLY A 693 4.94 -53.47 -8.05
C GLY A 693 6.00 -54.53 -8.36
N ARG A 694 6.98 -54.75 -7.47
CA ARG A 694 7.60 -56.08 -7.35
C ARG A 694 7.84 -56.45 -5.89
N LYS A 695 7.31 -57.62 -5.54
CA LYS A 695 7.31 -58.27 -4.23
C LYS A 695 8.74 -58.56 -3.74
N GLN A 696 8.97 -58.33 -2.45
CA GLN A 696 10.11 -58.88 -1.69
C GLN A 696 9.96 -60.39 -1.48
N PRO A 697 11.07 -61.15 -1.46
CA PRO A 697 11.22 -62.30 -0.60
C PRO A 697 12.17 -62.02 0.59
N ARG A 698 11.83 -62.71 1.67
CA ARG A 698 12.37 -62.67 3.04
C ARG A 698 13.90 -62.74 3.17
N CYS A 699 14.44 -62.04 4.17
CA CYS A 699 15.64 -62.45 4.90
C CYS A 699 15.27 -62.84 6.33
N GLN A 700 15.79 -63.99 6.74
CA GLN A 700 15.64 -64.62 8.05
C GLN A 700 16.54 -63.96 9.11
N MET A 701 16.04 -64.08 10.34
CA MET A 701 16.65 -63.96 11.66
C MET A 701 18.19 -63.93 11.78
N GLY A 702 18.67 -63.01 12.61
CA GLY A 702 19.98 -63.12 13.27
C GLY A 702 20.39 -61.93 14.12
N ARG A 703 19.72 -61.74 15.29
CA ARG A 703 20.20 -61.18 16.59
C ARG A 703 21.06 -59.89 16.59
N GLY A 704 20.76 -58.84 17.37
CA GLY A 704 19.73 -58.55 18.38
C GLY A 704 19.68 -57.02 18.60
N CYS A 705 18.49 -56.42 18.63
CA CYS A 705 17.62 -56.22 19.80
C CYS A 705 18.15 -55.07 20.70
N HIS A 706 17.56 -53.87 20.63
CA HIS A 706 16.27 -53.44 21.24
C HIS A 706 16.58 -52.65 22.53
N HIS A 707 16.00 -51.49 22.85
CA HIS A 707 14.58 -51.09 22.96
C HIS A 707 14.55 -49.54 23.10
N HIS A 708 13.50 -48.74 22.89
CA HIS A 708 12.06 -48.85 22.55
C HIS A 708 11.60 -47.42 22.16
N CYS A 709 10.84 -47.15 21.08
CA CYS A 709 9.36 -47.28 20.84
C CYS A 709 8.50 -46.43 21.82
N LEU A 710 7.44 -45.69 21.46
CA LEU A 710 6.29 -45.85 20.52
C LEU A 710 5.74 -44.45 20.12
N ASN A 711 5.23 -44.16 18.90
CA ASN A 711 3.94 -44.55 18.25
C ASN A 711 2.69 -43.97 18.97
N ILE A 712 1.58 -43.48 18.38
CA ILE A 712 0.91 -43.59 17.07
C ILE A 712 -0.33 -42.63 17.05
N ALA A 713 -0.76 -42.16 15.86
CA ALA A 713 -2.11 -41.89 15.26
C ALA A 713 -3.34 -41.51 16.15
N GLU A 714 -4.46 -40.93 15.69
CA GLU A 714 -5.09 -40.60 14.39
C GLU A 714 -6.32 -39.67 14.67
N VAL A 715 -7.07 -39.29 13.64
CA VAL A 715 -8.07 -38.18 13.52
C VAL A 715 -9.51 -38.52 14.08
N PRO A 716 -10.61 -37.76 13.77
CA PRO A 716 -11.53 -36.82 14.51
C PRO A 716 -12.89 -37.49 14.93
N PRO A 717 -14.13 -36.88 15.03
CA PRO A 717 -14.70 -35.51 14.85
C PRO A 717 -15.70 -35.03 15.96
N GLY A 718 -16.24 -33.79 15.81
CA GLY A 718 -16.86 -33.02 16.91
C GLY A 718 -18.40 -33.02 17.05
N LEU A 719 -18.89 -32.18 17.99
CA LEU A 719 -20.23 -31.55 18.03
C LEU A 719 -20.37 -30.58 19.24
N SER A 720 -20.95 -29.41 18.94
CA SER A 720 -21.94 -28.66 19.77
C SER A 720 -21.56 -27.94 21.10
N SER A 721 -21.64 -26.60 21.02
CA SER A 721 -22.34 -25.66 21.92
C SER A 721 -21.80 -25.31 23.32
N ARG A 722 -21.84 -23.99 23.58
CA ARG A 722 -21.93 -23.21 24.84
C ARG A 722 -20.73 -22.30 25.16
N GLU A 723 -21.04 -21.00 25.07
CA GLU A 723 -20.66 -19.90 25.96
C GLU A 723 -19.66 -20.21 27.08
N ILE A 724 -18.64 -19.36 27.22
CA ILE A 724 -18.32 -18.63 28.46
C ILE A 724 -17.41 -17.44 28.13
N THR A 725 -17.83 -16.28 28.62
CA THR A 725 -17.14 -15.00 28.73
C THR A 725 -16.00 -15.04 29.78
N ARG A 726 -14.94 -14.23 29.56
CA ARG A 726 -14.11 -13.47 30.54
C ARG A 726 -12.65 -13.37 30.06
N THR A 727 -12.18 -12.20 29.62
CA THR A 727 -11.44 -11.17 30.40
C THR A 727 -10.18 -11.66 31.11
N THR A 728 -9.02 -11.12 30.70
CA THR A 728 -7.93 -10.49 31.50
C THR A 728 -6.71 -10.31 30.56
N LEU A 729 -6.32 -9.09 30.16
CA LEU A 729 -5.45 -8.13 30.87
C LEU A 729 -4.14 -8.76 31.39
N HIS A 730 -3.06 -8.59 30.63
CA HIS A 730 -1.89 -7.81 31.04
C HIS A 730 -1.07 -7.36 29.83
#